data_AF-A0A507CGI1-F1
#
_entry.id   AF-A0A507CGI1-F1
#
_cell.length_a   1.000
_cell.length_b   1.000
_cell.length_c   1.000
_cell.angle_alpha   90.00
_cell.angle_beta   90.00
_cell.angle_gamma   90.00
#
_symmetry.space_group_name_H-M   'P 1'
#
loop_
_entity.id
_entity.type
_entity.pdbx_description
1 polymer ?
#
loop_
_entity_poly.entity_id
_entity_poly.type
_entity_poly.pdbx_seq_one_letter_code
_entity_poly.pdbx_strand_id
1 'polypeptide(L)'
;MTVSSTGGPAWTVTGLSSLLLPFSQLASHIISTFIMTILIAFALSWTAHDPIERAQKKDNKEKARRRISSPGSLLSLLAEESNVDASKALNDIDNCKTTPRNPPRPLVDTLGIKMLLGNRRNHERPALMDPNVAKMRKISTSVEYYATFHGYECDTHRATTLDGFSLLLHRIRAKSSTSASSPRKETILLVHGLFQSSGVFVTNGRGSLAFYLADLGYDVWLGNNRCVERLHCEFKSSDIRFWDWSLDELAKYDLPAMVDYVRRASQVEKIIYIGHSQGNAQVFLGLKLDPALSNKISCFVALAPTAYIGPLLNTAPLKYMVAMSSPVYRAIFGIKEFLPIMNVVQAYFPTSLFMSLAYSMFAYLFSWHDENWDESHKPHYFQFTPRPTSAKAILHWARCAKLRTLVPWSSTTDDNTTPAPYSTSYDFSCLGDIKLALFYGSRDRIIDGDRVMREARGKCNLVYGEHLDGYEHLDVVWAVDAKSRVFDPIALIFDRLRESKKIKENLPTHFANLPDSTKMEDGIQDHDRTSPSDAPDSSIAIENGPVEKSAKDEIPDELRIPKAQRAAVVFELGKPVVFEDNWPVSTPGTGEVLVHVIRTGVCHSDLHTMEGATPGTPLPHIGGHEGAGFVVAVGAEVHDVKVGDRVGIKFISYTCGTCEYCLAGHETVCERQQTTGLAIPGTFQQYVIAKAQGLARIPAEVSFDQAAPILCAGISVYKGLKELDIKAGQWVCVPGAGGGLGHLAVQYAKAMGFRCLAIDGGESKRELCLQLGADSYLDFLSTKDVISEVIKITKGGAHGALIVATSQVAYSQAPLYMRPWGTIVCISLPANAKLDSVIADVVMRRLTIRGSVMGDRLDTAEALDFVARGLVKCIVEEYPLSALNDVYSRMRKGDIAGRILLNTAE
;
A
#
# COMPACT_ATOMS: atom_id res chain seq x y z
N MET A 1 25.22 -45.71 16.59
CA MET A 1 26.50 -45.25 16.05
C MET A 1 26.68 -43.80 16.44
N THR A 2 27.86 -43.48 16.96
CA THR A 2 28.27 -42.31 17.75
C THR A 2 28.10 -40.95 17.05
N VAL A 3 27.50 -39.97 17.75
CA VAL A 3 27.68 -38.54 17.47
C VAL A 3 28.26 -37.90 18.73
N SER A 4 29.43 -37.30 18.56
CA SER A 4 30.31 -36.75 19.57
C SER A 4 29.71 -35.53 20.28
N SER A 5 29.72 -35.61 21.61
CA SER A 5 29.60 -34.49 22.54
C SER A 5 30.82 -33.57 22.46
N THR A 6 30.61 -32.28 22.19
CA THR A 6 31.54 -31.21 22.62
C THR A 6 30.76 -30.18 23.42
N GLY A 7 31.14 -30.08 24.70
CA GLY A 7 30.42 -29.32 25.73
C GLY A 7 30.89 -27.88 25.88
N GLY A 8 29.99 -27.04 26.37
CA GLY A 8 30.24 -25.83 27.17
C GLY A 8 29.49 -25.97 28.51
N PRO A 9 29.98 -25.37 29.61
CA PRO A 9 29.65 -25.84 30.95
C PRO A 9 28.22 -25.51 31.36
N ALA A 10 27.52 -26.53 31.87
CA ALA A 10 26.36 -26.35 32.72
C ALA A 10 26.79 -25.59 33.98
N TRP A 11 26.12 -24.48 34.30
CA TRP A 11 26.39 -23.69 35.48
C TRP A 11 26.03 -24.47 36.75
N THR A 12 27.03 -25.13 37.36
CA THR A 12 26.97 -25.52 38.77
C THR A 12 27.14 -24.25 39.61
N VAL A 13 26.01 -23.72 40.09
CA VAL A 13 25.96 -22.61 41.05
C VAL A 13 26.47 -23.13 42.40
N THR A 14 27.72 -22.83 42.75
CA THR A 14 28.28 -23.11 44.08
C THR A 14 27.67 -22.18 45.14
N GLY A 15 27.47 -22.73 46.33
CA GLY A 15 26.54 -22.25 47.38
C GLY A 15 26.78 -20.87 48.02
N LEU A 16 27.77 -20.07 47.58
CA LEU A 16 27.95 -18.69 48.05
C LEU A 16 27.17 -17.65 47.23
N SER A 17 26.78 -17.96 45.98
CA SER A 17 26.05 -17.02 45.11
C SER A 17 24.54 -16.99 45.35
N SER A 18 23.96 -18.06 45.90
CA SER A 18 22.52 -18.18 46.19
C SER A 18 22.02 -17.21 47.27
N LEU A 19 22.90 -16.72 48.15
CA LEU A 19 22.58 -15.74 49.20
C LEU A 19 22.66 -14.27 48.73
N LEU A 20 23.49 -13.95 47.73
CA LEU A 20 23.63 -12.59 47.18
C LEU A 20 22.66 -12.30 46.02
N LEU A 21 22.21 -13.33 45.31
CA LEU A 21 21.27 -13.24 44.20
C LEU A 21 19.92 -12.56 44.58
N PRO A 22 19.26 -12.86 45.71
CA PRO A 22 18.02 -12.19 46.12
C PRO A 22 18.20 -10.69 46.38
N PHE A 23 19.32 -10.30 47.00
CA PHE A 23 19.66 -8.90 47.24
C PHE A 23 19.92 -8.14 45.94
N SER A 24 20.61 -8.76 44.98
CA SER A 24 20.85 -8.17 43.65
C SER A 24 19.56 -7.98 42.85
N GLN A 25 18.61 -8.90 42.98
CA GLN A 25 17.32 -8.82 42.28
C GLN A 25 16.39 -7.77 42.91
N LEU A 26 16.37 -7.67 44.25
CA LEU A 26 15.64 -6.62 44.94
C LEU A 26 16.22 -5.23 44.63
N ALA A 27 17.54 -5.10 44.63
CA ALA A 27 18.22 -3.87 44.22
C ALA A 27 17.88 -3.48 42.79
N SER A 28 17.91 -4.43 41.85
CA SER A 28 17.47 -4.20 40.47
C SER A 28 16.01 -3.75 40.38
N HIS A 29 15.10 -4.34 41.17
CA HIS A 29 13.70 -3.90 41.20
C HIS A 29 13.55 -2.46 41.70
N ILE A 30 14.30 -2.07 42.72
CA ILE A 30 14.30 -0.68 43.22
C ILE A 30 14.85 0.27 42.15
N ILE A 31 16.00 -0.05 41.56
CA ILE A 31 16.65 0.78 40.53
C ILE A 31 15.78 0.92 39.29
N SER A 32 15.27 -0.19 38.75
CA SER A 32 14.40 -0.17 37.57
C SER A 32 13.07 0.55 37.82
N THR A 33 12.49 0.43 39.02
CA THR A 33 11.30 1.20 39.41
C THR A 33 11.57 2.70 39.47
N PHE A 34 12.73 3.09 40.00
CA PHE A 34 13.15 4.49 40.03
C PHE A 34 13.36 5.05 38.62
N ILE A 35 14.03 4.29 37.74
CA ILE A 35 14.20 4.66 36.32
C ILE A 35 12.85 4.81 35.63
N MET A 36 11.91 3.88 35.84
CA MET A 36 10.57 3.95 35.27
C MET A 36 9.80 5.17 35.76
N THR A 37 9.94 5.52 37.03
CA THR A 37 9.31 6.71 37.61
C THR A 37 9.86 7.98 36.95
N ILE A 38 11.18 8.06 36.74
CA ILE A 38 11.83 9.16 36.03
C ILE A 38 11.38 9.22 34.56
N LEU A 39 11.34 8.08 33.87
CA LEU A 39 10.89 8.00 32.47
C LEU A 39 9.45 8.46 32.31
N ILE A 40 8.56 8.04 33.20
CA ILE A 40 7.17 8.50 33.23
C ILE A 40 7.11 10.01 33.49
N ALA A 41 7.89 10.55 34.43
CA ALA A 41 7.93 11.98 34.69
C ALA A 41 8.40 12.78 33.47
N PHE A 42 9.44 12.32 32.77
CA PHE A 42 9.89 12.91 31.51
C PHE A 42 8.84 12.79 30.41
N ALA A 43 8.18 11.63 30.29
CA ALA A 43 7.13 11.40 29.31
C ALA A 43 5.91 12.29 29.53
N LEU A 44 5.47 12.46 30.79
CA LEU A 44 4.39 13.38 31.17
C LEU A 44 4.79 14.83 30.89
N SER A 45 6.04 15.21 31.16
CA SER A 45 6.57 16.54 30.81
C SER A 45 6.62 16.76 29.29
N TRP A 46 7.07 15.75 28.53
CA TRP A 46 7.16 15.79 27.08
C TRP A 46 5.79 15.90 26.42
N THR A 47 4.82 15.09 26.85
CA THR A 47 3.43 15.15 26.35
C THR A 47 2.72 16.47 26.71
N ALA A 48 3.06 17.07 27.86
CA ALA A 48 2.58 18.39 28.27
C ALA A 48 3.29 19.58 27.57
N HIS A 49 4.44 19.34 26.93
CA HIS A 49 5.29 20.37 26.31
C HIS A 49 5.71 19.98 24.89
N ASP A 50 4.73 19.68 24.04
CA ASP A 50 4.94 19.30 22.65
C ASP A 50 5.92 20.28 21.93
N PRO A 51 7.07 19.80 21.42
CA PRO A 51 8.10 20.65 20.79
C PRO A 51 7.58 21.49 19.62
N ILE A 52 6.57 21.00 18.89
CA ILE A 52 5.92 21.70 17.77
C ILE A 52 5.16 22.92 18.30
N GLU A 53 4.52 22.79 19.45
CA GLU A 53 3.77 23.87 20.10
C GLU A 53 4.71 24.99 20.59
N ARG A 54 5.94 24.68 20.99
CA ARG A 54 6.99 25.68 21.31
C ARG A 54 7.48 26.40 20.06
N ALA A 55 7.71 25.69 18.95
CA ALA A 55 8.16 26.31 17.70
C ALA A 55 7.11 27.31 17.17
N GLN A 56 5.83 26.93 17.20
CA GLN A 56 4.72 27.81 16.79
C GLN A 56 4.41 28.92 17.80
N LYS A 57 4.48 28.69 19.12
CA LYS A 57 4.30 29.76 20.13
C LYS A 57 5.42 30.80 20.06
N LYS A 58 6.65 30.38 19.74
CA LYS A 58 7.79 31.30 19.57
C LYS A 58 7.62 32.16 18.32
N ASP A 59 7.20 31.55 17.20
CA ASP A 59 6.91 32.25 15.94
C ASP A 59 5.71 33.22 16.06
N ASN A 60 4.66 32.83 16.81
CA ASN A 60 3.53 33.70 17.11
C ASN A 60 3.89 34.85 18.08
N LYS A 61 4.78 34.63 19.06
CA LYS A 61 5.30 35.71 19.92
C LYS A 61 6.18 36.69 19.15
N GLU A 62 6.94 36.20 18.17
CA GLU A 62 7.75 37.03 17.28
C GLU A 62 6.89 37.83 16.30
N LYS A 63 5.84 37.23 15.74
CA LYS A 63 4.83 37.92 14.93
C LYS A 63 4.04 38.97 15.73
N ALA A 64 3.71 38.69 16.99
CA ALA A 64 3.06 39.65 17.89
C ALA A 64 3.99 40.82 18.26
N ARG A 65 5.29 40.57 18.50
CA ARG A 65 6.28 41.63 18.74
C ARG A 65 6.50 42.52 17.51
N ARG A 66 6.46 41.95 16.30
CA ARG A 66 6.55 42.71 15.03
C ARG A 66 5.29 43.52 14.69
N ARG A 67 4.14 43.22 15.33
CA ARG A 67 2.90 43.99 15.19
C ARG A 67 2.80 45.19 16.14
N ILE A 68 3.66 45.28 17.16
CA ILE A 68 3.61 46.35 18.19
C ILE A 68 4.56 47.52 17.84
N SER A 69 5.34 47.44 16.75
CA SER A 69 6.38 48.42 16.41
C SER A 69 5.97 49.56 15.46
N SER A 70 4.67 49.81 15.22
CA SER A 70 4.23 50.97 14.42
C SER A 70 3.18 51.82 15.18
N PRO A 71 3.47 53.09 15.50
CA PRO A 71 2.51 53.98 16.16
C PRO A 71 1.46 54.44 15.15
N GLY A 72 0.38 53.68 15.04
CA GLY A 72 -0.74 54.01 14.15
C GLY A 72 -1.93 53.07 14.22
N SER A 73 -1.79 51.85 14.78
CA SER A 73 -2.88 50.85 14.74
C SER A 73 -3.70 50.71 16.02
N LEU A 74 -3.52 51.57 17.03
CA LEU A 74 -4.28 51.45 18.28
C LEU A 74 -5.71 52.00 18.14
N LEU A 75 -5.94 52.93 17.21
CA LEU A 75 -7.23 53.58 16.97
C LEU A 75 -8.11 52.85 15.93
N SER A 76 -7.51 52.07 15.02
CA SER A 76 -8.28 51.24 14.07
C SER A 76 -8.78 49.94 14.69
N LEU A 77 -8.10 49.42 15.72
CA LEU A 77 -8.47 48.19 16.43
C LEU A 77 -9.64 48.37 17.42
N LEU A 78 -9.97 49.61 17.81
CA LEU A 78 -11.13 49.89 18.67
C LEU A 78 -12.43 50.14 17.88
N ALA A 79 -12.38 50.17 16.54
CA ALA A 79 -13.53 50.47 15.69
C ALA A 79 -14.16 49.23 15.01
N GLU A 80 -13.58 48.03 15.12
CA GLU A 80 -14.08 46.81 14.45
C GLU A 80 -14.70 45.75 15.38
N GLU A 81 -14.67 45.91 16.71
CA GLU A 81 -15.28 44.94 17.65
C GLU A 81 -16.65 45.32 18.22
N SER A 82 -17.26 46.43 17.77
CA SER A 82 -18.60 46.83 18.23
C SER A 82 -19.65 46.64 17.14
N ASN A 83 -20.21 45.44 17.04
CA ASN A 83 -21.42 45.23 16.23
C ASN A 83 -22.38 44.22 16.87
N VAL A 84 -22.90 44.51 18.08
CA VAL A 84 -24.26 44.14 18.54
C VAL A 84 -24.76 45.15 19.60
N ASP A 85 -26.03 45.52 19.46
CA ASP A 85 -26.83 46.55 20.14
C ASP A 85 -27.11 46.26 21.64
N ALA A 86 -26.99 47.30 22.48
CA ALA A 86 -26.91 47.26 23.95
C ALA A 86 -28.24 47.49 24.68
N SER A 87 -29.38 47.04 24.12
CA SER A 87 -30.72 47.40 24.62
C SER A 87 -31.57 46.24 25.18
N LYS A 88 -31.03 45.04 25.40
CA LYS A 88 -31.87 43.88 25.81
C LYS A 88 -31.39 43.00 26.98
N ALA A 89 -30.32 43.37 27.69
CA ALA A 89 -29.74 42.54 28.76
C ALA A 89 -29.85 43.16 30.17
N LEU A 90 -30.81 44.08 30.38
CA LEU A 90 -30.92 44.85 31.63
C LEU A 90 -32.27 44.71 32.37
N ASN A 91 -33.15 43.78 31.97
CA ASN A 91 -34.52 43.72 32.52
C ASN A 91 -34.95 42.47 33.28
N ASP A 92 -34.14 41.43 33.47
CA ASP A 92 -34.62 40.22 34.17
C ASP A 92 -33.74 39.79 35.36
N ILE A 93 -33.43 40.75 36.22
CA ILE A 93 -33.08 40.50 37.63
C ILE A 93 -34.20 41.11 38.48
N ASP A 94 -35.31 40.39 38.63
CA ASP A 94 -36.22 40.47 39.79
C ASP A 94 -37.40 39.51 39.62
N ASN A 95 -37.37 38.35 40.30
CA ASN A 95 -38.48 37.85 41.15
C ASN A 95 -38.35 36.36 41.57
N CYS A 96 -38.12 36.19 42.88
CA CYS A 96 -38.73 35.25 43.83
C CYS A 96 -38.89 33.73 43.57
N LYS A 97 -38.11 32.95 44.34
CA LYS A 97 -38.48 31.94 45.38
C LYS A 97 -39.51 30.83 45.07
N THR A 98 -39.10 29.56 45.22
CA THR A 98 -39.47 28.60 46.31
C THR A 98 -38.82 27.21 46.08
N THR A 99 -38.52 26.47 47.16
CA THR A 99 -37.85 25.14 47.18
C THR A 99 -38.82 24.05 47.72
N PRO A 100 -38.58 22.71 47.60
CA PRO A 100 -37.63 21.99 48.46
C PRO A 100 -36.86 20.77 47.84
N ARG A 101 -35.90 20.28 48.63
CA ARG A 101 -34.77 19.34 48.40
C ARG A 101 -35.10 17.84 48.39
N ASN A 102 -34.18 17.03 47.82
CA ASN A 102 -33.51 15.84 48.43
C ASN A 102 -32.51 15.17 47.43
N PRO A 103 -31.55 14.31 47.86
CA PRO A 103 -30.39 14.47 48.76
C PRO A 103 -29.02 14.33 48.00
N PRO A 104 -27.83 14.49 48.63
CA PRO A 104 -26.57 14.64 47.91
C PRO A 104 -25.95 13.31 47.46
N ARG A 105 -25.43 13.27 46.22
CA ARG A 105 -24.47 12.23 45.78
C ARG A 105 -23.07 12.56 46.29
N PRO A 106 -22.20 11.55 46.52
CA PRO A 106 -20.98 11.72 47.31
C PRO A 106 -19.94 12.61 46.62
N LEU A 107 -19.29 13.46 47.43
CA LEU A 107 -18.05 14.16 47.10
C LEU A 107 -16.94 13.15 46.76
N VAL A 108 -16.64 12.95 45.48
CA VAL A 108 -15.31 12.50 45.04
C VAL A 108 -14.98 13.08 43.66
N ASP A 109 -15.07 14.40 43.49
CA ASP A 109 -14.63 15.06 42.25
C ASP A 109 -14.10 16.46 42.54
N THR A 110 -12.99 16.55 43.28
CA THR A 110 -12.14 17.75 43.28
C THR A 110 -10.78 17.43 43.90
N LEU A 111 -9.90 16.81 43.11
CA LEU A 111 -8.45 17.09 43.15
C LEU A 111 -7.79 16.48 41.88
N GLY A 112 -7.37 17.34 40.95
CA GLY A 112 -6.22 17.03 40.08
C GLY A 112 -6.40 16.31 38.73
N ILE A 113 -7.60 15.99 38.23
CA ILE A 113 -7.72 15.24 36.94
C ILE A 113 -7.83 16.15 35.69
N LYS A 114 -8.30 17.40 35.82
CA LYS A 114 -8.45 18.31 34.67
C LYS A 114 -7.13 18.94 34.17
N MET A 115 -6.03 18.84 34.91
CA MET A 115 -4.72 19.37 34.47
C MET A 115 -3.90 18.40 33.62
N LEU A 116 -4.24 17.11 33.58
CA LEU A 116 -3.51 16.09 32.81
C LEU A 116 -4.12 15.83 31.42
N LEU A 117 -5.35 16.27 31.19
CA LEU A 117 -6.02 16.18 29.90
C LEU A 117 -5.87 17.54 29.20
N GLY A 118 -4.75 17.72 28.51
CA GLY A 118 -4.44 18.95 27.79
C GLY A 118 -5.53 19.32 26.78
N ASN A 119 -6.01 20.57 26.84
CA ASN A 119 -6.82 21.18 25.78
C ASN A 119 -5.98 21.27 24.49
N ARG A 120 -6.16 20.34 23.55
CA ARG A 120 -5.64 20.44 22.17
C ARG A 120 -6.79 20.77 21.21
N ARG A 121 -6.55 21.73 20.30
CA ARG A 121 -7.53 22.23 19.31
C ARG A 121 -7.87 21.17 18.24
N ASN A 122 -9.07 21.31 17.68
CA ASN A 122 -9.62 20.57 16.55
C ASN A 122 -8.69 20.60 15.32
N HIS A 123 -7.87 19.56 15.15
CA HIS A 123 -7.61 19.00 13.82
C HIS A 123 -8.81 18.11 13.48
N GLU A 124 -9.26 18.08 12.23
CA GLU A 124 -10.26 17.10 11.78
C GLU A 124 -9.67 15.69 11.97
N ARG A 125 -10.02 15.06 13.10
CA ARG A 125 -9.60 13.70 13.44
C ARG A 125 -10.36 12.71 12.56
N PRO A 126 -9.80 11.52 12.30
CA PRO A 126 -10.51 10.50 11.53
C PRO A 126 -11.86 10.16 12.14
N ALA A 127 -12.86 9.88 11.29
CA ALA A 127 -14.18 9.45 11.74
C ALA A 127 -14.09 8.14 12.55
N LEU A 128 -15.00 7.95 13.51
CA LEU A 128 -15.05 6.78 14.41
C LEU A 128 -15.06 5.46 13.62
N MET A 129 -14.22 4.49 14.01
CA MET A 129 -14.12 3.19 13.33
C MET A 129 -15.37 2.32 13.48
N ASP A 130 -16.04 2.40 14.63
CA ASP A 130 -17.29 1.69 14.91
C ASP A 130 -18.12 2.47 15.94
N PRO A 131 -19.32 2.96 15.59
CA PRO A 131 -20.19 3.67 16.53
C PRO A 131 -20.66 2.80 17.72
N ASN A 132 -20.50 1.47 17.66
CA ASN A 132 -20.82 0.56 18.77
C ASN A 132 -19.72 0.42 19.81
N VAL A 133 -18.49 0.89 19.56
CA VAL A 133 -17.42 0.84 20.58
C VAL A 133 -17.72 1.81 21.73
N ALA A 134 -18.45 2.89 21.47
CA ALA A 134 -19.05 3.72 22.52
C ALA A 134 -20.01 2.95 23.46
N LYS A 135 -20.53 1.79 23.02
CA LYS A 135 -21.34 0.87 23.85
C LYS A 135 -20.49 -0.20 24.56
N MET A 136 -19.24 -0.42 24.15
CA MET A 136 -18.30 -1.36 24.78
C MET A 136 -17.71 -0.76 26.07
N ARG A 137 -18.54 -0.65 27.11
CA ARG A 137 -18.15 0.03 28.37
C ARG A 137 -17.10 -0.70 29.22
N LYS A 138 -16.91 -2.00 29.01
CA LYS A 138 -15.97 -2.81 29.80
C LYS A 138 -14.67 -3.01 29.04
N ILE A 139 -13.59 -2.49 29.62
CA ILE A 139 -12.22 -2.72 29.17
C ILE A 139 -11.75 -4.04 29.82
N SER A 140 -11.20 -4.94 29.01
CA SER A 140 -10.86 -6.31 29.41
C SER A 140 -9.49 -6.72 28.88
N THR A 141 -8.84 -7.68 29.55
CA THR A 141 -7.62 -8.37 29.09
C THR A 141 -7.91 -9.72 28.43
N SER A 142 -9.19 -10.10 28.30
CA SER A 142 -9.62 -11.36 27.67
C SER A 142 -9.91 -11.15 26.19
N VAL A 143 -9.26 -11.94 25.32
CA VAL A 143 -9.52 -12.00 23.87
C VAL A 143 -10.94 -12.50 23.59
N GLU A 144 -11.38 -13.52 24.33
CA GLU A 144 -12.72 -14.10 24.24
C GLU A 144 -13.82 -13.06 24.46
N TYR A 145 -13.61 -12.11 25.39
CA TYR A 145 -14.55 -11.02 25.63
C TYR A 145 -14.75 -10.15 24.37
N TYR A 146 -13.67 -9.72 23.71
CA TYR A 146 -13.77 -8.90 22.50
C TYR A 146 -14.40 -9.68 21.34
N ALA A 147 -13.99 -10.94 21.17
CA ALA A 147 -14.57 -11.82 20.15
C ALA A 147 -16.08 -11.99 20.36
N THR A 148 -16.50 -12.36 21.56
CA THR A 148 -17.91 -12.60 21.90
C THR A 148 -18.75 -11.34 21.76
N PHE A 149 -18.22 -10.19 22.21
CA PHE A 149 -18.89 -8.90 22.08
C PHE A 149 -19.22 -8.55 20.62
N HIS A 150 -18.30 -8.85 19.69
CA HIS A 150 -18.50 -8.62 18.26
C HIS A 150 -19.19 -9.77 17.51
N GLY A 151 -19.64 -10.81 18.22
CA GLY A 151 -20.39 -11.92 17.63
C GLY A 151 -19.54 -13.04 17.05
N TYR A 152 -18.28 -13.18 17.49
CA TYR A 152 -17.40 -14.29 17.14
C TYR A 152 -17.33 -15.32 18.26
N GLU A 153 -17.01 -16.56 17.92
CA GLU A 153 -16.59 -17.60 18.86
C GLU A 153 -15.08 -17.54 19.03
N CYS A 154 -14.61 -17.83 20.25
CA CYS A 154 -13.19 -17.85 20.57
C CYS A 154 -12.89 -19.10 21.41
N ASP A 155 -12.14 -20.04 20.84
CA ASP A 155 -11.68 -21.22 21.57
C ASP A 155 -10.27 -20.98 22.14
N THR A 156 -10.01 -21.52 23.32
CA THR A 156 -8.69 -21.45 23.96
C THR A 156 -7.95 -22.78 23.85
N HIS A 157 -6.69 -22.69 23.45
CA HIS A 157 -5.82 -23.83 23.21
C HIS A 157 -4.45 -23.64 23.89
N ARG A 158 -3.75 -24.74 24.14
CA ARG A 158 -2.42 -24.75 24.75
C ARG A 158 -1.45 -25.57 23.90
N ALA A 159 -0.35 -24.96 23.49
CA ALA A 159 0.77 -25.66 22.86
C ALA A 159 1.93 -25.76 23.85
N THR A 160 2.49 -26.96 24.02
CA THR A 160 3.66 -27.16 24.89
C THR A 160 4.94 -27.10 24.06
N THR A 161 5.89 -26.29 24.49
CA THR A 161 7.21 -26.19 23.86
C THR A 161 8.12 -27.34 24.31
N LEU A 162 9.16 -27.62 23.53
CA LEU A 162 10.14 -28.68 23.87
C LEU A 162 10.90 -28.37 25.16
N ASP A 163 11.11 -27.09 25.47
CA ASP A 163 11.72 -26.64 26.72
C ASP A 163 10.70 -26.48 27.86
N GLY A 164 9.45 -26.89 27.68
CA GLY A 164 8.51 -27.12 28.79
C GLY A 164 7.53 -25.99 29.10
N PHE A 165 7.47 -24.91 28.31
CA PHE A 165 6.48 -23.83 28.46
C PHE A 165 5.12 -24.20 27.85
N SER A 166 4.04 -23.68 28.44
CA SER A 166 2.69 -23.71 27.85
C SER A 166 2.40 -22.37 27.19
N LEU A 167 2.15 -22.39 25.89
CA LEU A 167 1.76 -21.24 25.08
C LEU A 167 0.25 -21.21 24.93
N LEU A 168 -0.35 -20.04 25.18
CA LEU A 168 -1.77 -19.80 24.94
C LEU A 168 -2.02 -19.51 23.46
N LEU A 169 -3.00 -20.16 22.88
CA LEU A 169 -3.50 -19.84 21.54
C LEU A 169 -5.01 -19.59 21.61
N HIS A 170 -5.48 -18.64 20.80
CA HIS A 170 -6.90 -18.38 20.61
C HIS A 170 -7.29 -18.74 19.18
N ARG A 171 -8.43 -19.40 18.98
CA ARG A 171 -8.98 -19.68 17.65
C ARG A 171 -10.28 -18.88 17.47
N ILE A 172 -10.34 -18.03 16.46
CA ILE A 172 -11.48 -17.15 16.20
C ILE A 172 -12.35 -17.72 15.07
N ARG A 173 -13.67 -17.80 15.29
CA ARG A 173 -14.65 -18.31 14.32
C ARG A 173 -15.87 -17.39 14.20
N ALA A 174 -16.37 -17.17 12.98
CA ALA A 174 -17.59 -16.37 12.75
C ALA A 174 -18.86 -17.21 13.04
N LYS A 175 -19.85 -16.64 13.74
CA LYS A 175 -21.10 -17.37 14.13
C LYS A 175 -22.08 -17.62 12.96
N SER A 176 -21.95 -16.93 11.84
CA SER A 176 -22.92 -16.99 10.73
C SER A 176 -22.67 -18.10 9.71
N SER A 177 -21.69 -18.98 9.89
CA SER A 177 -21.52 -20.15 9.02
C SER A 177 -22.51 -21.27 9.36
N THR A 178 -23.82 -21.00 9.25
CA THR A 178 -24.89 -22.01 9.27
C THR A 178 -25.09 -22.67 7.89
N SER A 179 -24.28 -22.31 6.89
CA SER A 179 -24.13 -23.05 5.65
C SER A 179 -22.94 -24.01 5.77
N ALA A 180 -23.22 -25.26 6.14
CA ALA A 180 -22.25 -26.35 6.18
C ALA A 180 -21.72 -26.80 4.80
N SER A 181 -21.89 -25.99 3.74
CA SER A 181 -21.60 -26.36 2.35
C SER A 181 -20.46 -25.58 1.67
N SER A 182 -19.83 -24.60 2.33
CA SER A 182 -18.70 -23.87 1.75
C SER A 182 -17.37 -24.42 2.27
N PRO A 183 -16.42 -24.83 1.41
CA PRO A 183 -15.12 -25.32 1.87
C PRO A 183 -14.36 -24.20 2.61
N ARG A 184 -13.87 -24.52 3.80
CA ARG A 184 -13.13 -23.58 4.66
C ARG A 184 -11.84 -23.12 3.94
N LYS A 185 -11.54 -21.81 3.98
CA LYS A 185 -10.27 -21.27 3.45
C LYS A 185 -9.08 -21.74 4.31
N GLU A 186 -7.85 -21.39 3.93
CA GLU A 186 -6.63 -21.82 4.59
C GLU A 186 -6.54 -21.39 6.08
N THR A 187 -5.67 -22.07 6.82
CA THR A 187 -5.40 -21.77 8.23
C THR A 187 -4.33 -20.68 8.36
N ILE A 188 -4.64 -19.66 9.17
CA ILE A 188 -3.78 -18.50 9.42
C ILE A 188 -3.35 -18.50 10.89
N LEU A 189 -2.06 -18.29 11.16
CA LEU A 189 -1.52 -18.01 12.48
C LEU A 189 -1.00 -16.55 12.56
N LEU A 190 -1.62 -15.76 13.42
CA LEU A 190 -1.25 -14.38 13.75
C LEU A 190 -0.37 -14.35 15.00
N VAL A 191 0.80 -13.72 14.95
CA VAL A 191 1.73 -13.62 16.09
C VAL A 191 2.13 -12.18 16.37
N HIS A 192 1.98 -11.76 17.61
CA HIS A 192 2.16 -10.37 18.06
C HIS A 192 3.65 -9.98 18.24
N GLY A 193 3.89 -8.68 18.47
CA GLY A 193 5.20 -8.10 18.69
C GLY A 193 5.71 -8.14 20.14
N LEU A 194 6.85 -7.50 20.38
CA LEU A 194 7.46 -7.38 21.70
C LEU A 194 6.54 -6.61 22.66
N PHE A 195 6.47 -7.02 23.92
CA PHE A 195 5.56 -6.47 24.93
C PHE A 195 4.07 -6.59 24.57
N GLN A 196 3.67 -7.40 23.60
CA GLN A 196 2.26 -7.56 23.24
C GLN A 196 1.72 -8.93 23.67
N SER A 197 0.43 -9.12 23.44
CA SER A 197 -0.26 -10.43 23.43
C SER A 197 -1.20 -10.47 22.22
N SER A 198 -1.75 -11.64 21.89
CA SER A 198 -2.68 -11.86 20.77
C SER A 198 -3.87 -10.90 20.70
N GLY A 199 -4.24 -10.25 21.81
CA GLY A 199 -5.34 -9.29 21.83
C GLY A 199 -5.14 -8.08 20.91
N VAL A 200 -3.92 -7.76 20.50
CA VAL A 200 -3.66 -6.66 19.55
C VAL A 200 -4.39 -6.82 18.22
N PHE A 201 -4.78 -8.05 17.86
CA PHE A 201 -5.49 -8.38 16.62
C PHE A 201 -7.02 -8.39 16.75
N VAL A 202 -7.58 -8.03 17.92
CA VAL A 202 -9.05 -8.03 18.19
C VAL A 202 -9.56 -6.73 18.83
N THR A 203 -8.71 -5.70 18.94
CA THR A 203 -9.04 -4.48 19.69
C THR A 203 -9.53 -3.31 18.85
N ASN A 204 -9.56 -3.40 17.52
CA ASN A 204 -10.04 -2.38 16.58
C ASN A 204 -11.54 -2.53 16.25
N GLY A 205 -12.34 -3.01 17.20
CA GLY A 205 -13.75 -3.33 16.95
C GLY A 205 -13.90 -4.41 15.87
N ARG A 206 -14.99 -4.38 15.08
CA ARG A 206 -15.17 -5.28 13.92
C ARG A 206 -14.10 -5.11 12.83
N GLY A 207 -13.42 -3.97 12.79
CA GLY A 207 -12.33 -3.70 11.85
C GLY A 207 -11.02 -4.44 12.18
N SER A 208 -10.97 -5.22 13.27
CA SER A 208 -9.75 -5.93 13.67
C SER A 208 -9.35 -7.02 12.66
N LEU A 209 -8.05 -7.16 12.40
CA LEU A 209 -7.51 -8.12 11.42
C LEU A 209 -8.01 -9.56 11.64
N ALA A 210 -8.08 -10.03 12.89
CA ALA A 210 -8.55 -11.39 13.18
C ALA A 210 -10.02 -11.60 12.78
N PHE A 211 -10.87 -10.61 13.04
CA PHE A 211 -12.30 -10.65 12.71
C PHE A 211 -12.53 -10.51 11.21
N TYR A 212 -11.80 -9.61 10.56
CA TYR A 212 -11.83 -9.43 9.12
C TYR A 212 -11.48 -10.75 8.38
N LEU A 213 -10.41 -11.43 8.77
CA LEU A 213 -10.02 -12.71 8.17
C LEU A 213 -11.03 -13.82 8.49
N ALA A 214 -11.62 -13.84 9.69
CA ALA A 214 -12.66 -14.80 10.04
C ALA A 214 -13.95 -14.58 9.21
N ASP A 215 -14.34 -13.33 8.97
CA ASP A 215 -15.48 -12.97 8.10
C ASP A 215 -15.26 -13.40 6.64
N LEU A 216 -14.00 -13.40 6.16
CA LEU A 216 -13.64 -13.93 4.85
C LEU A 216 -13.62 -15.47 4.77
N GLY A 217 -13.84 -16.17 5.89
CA GLY A 217 -13.93 -17.63 5.96
C GLY A 217 -12.61 -18.36 6.22
N TYR A 218 -11.55 -17.66 6.64
CA TYR A 218 -10.28 -18.28 7.04
C TYR A 218 -10.38 -18.94 8.43
N ASP A 219 -9.55 -19.96 8.68
CA ASP A 219 -9.38 -20.53 10.02
C ASP A 219 -8.30 -19.76 10.79
N VAL A 220 -8.73 -18.82 11.63
CA VAL A 220 -7.85 -17.82 12.24
C VAL A 220 -7.40 -18.23 13.64
N TRP A 221 -6.09 -18.32 13.83
CA TRP A 221 -5.43 -18.59 15.10
C TRP A 221 -4.56 -17.42 15.54
N LEU A 222 -4.59 -17.10 16.83
CA LEU A 222 -3.77 -16.06 17.44
C LEU A 222 -2.80 -16.70 18.43
N GLY A 223 -1.50 -16.62 18.12
CA GLY A 223 -0.42 -17.15 18.94
C GLY A 223 0.04 -16.19 20.02
N ASN A 224 0.52 -16.74 21.13
CA ASN A 224 1.19 -15.98 22.19
C ASN A 224 2.54 -16.60 22.53
N ASN A 225 3.52 -15.76 22.85
CA ASN A 225 4.79 -16.22 23.39
C ASN A 225 4.64 -16.66 24.86
N ARG A 226 5.62 -17.44 25.33
CA ARG A 226 5.69 -18.05 26.67
C ARG A 226 5.46 -17.12 27.88
N CYS A 227 5.56 -15.80 27.69
CA CYS A 227 5.40 -14.81 28.74
C CYS A 227 3.95 -14.38 29.03
N VAL A 228 2.98 -14.76 28.17
CA VAL A 228 1.59 -14.34 28.35
C VAL A 228 0.90 -15.13 29.46
N GLU A 229 1.00 -16.46 29.47
CA GLU A 229 0.42 -17.29 30.54
C GLU A 229 1.35 -17.54 31.71
N ARG A 230 2.66 -17.44 31.48
CA ARG A 230 3.70 -17.68 32.49
C ARG A 230 3.66 -19.09 33.09
N LEU A 231 3.33 -20.11 32.28
CA LEU A 231 3.21 -21.50 32.70
C LEU A 231 4.33 -22.37 32.11
N HIS A 232 4.88 -23.24 32.95
CA HIS A 232 5.94 -24.19 32.58
C HIS A 232 5.80 -25.46 33.44
N CYS A 233 6.15 -26.61 32.88
CA CYS A 233 6.00 -27.91 33.55
C CYS A 233 6.90 -28.08 34.79
N GLU A 234 8.16 -27.64 34.71
CA GLU A 234 9.12 -27.74 35.82
C GLU A 234 9.33 -26.45 36.65
N PHE A 235 9.40 -25.27 36.02
CA PHE A 235 9.77 -24.03 36.69
C PHE A 235 8.57 -23.12 36.97
N LYS A 236 8.57 -22.47 38.13
CA LYS A 236 7.61 -21.38 38.43
C LYS A 236 8.15 -20.06 37.90
N SER A 237 7.26 -19.09 37.65
CA SER A 237 7.64 -17.73 37.23
C SER A 237 8.54 -16.98 38.25
N SER A 238 8.61 -17.45 39.49
CA SER A 238 9.54 -16.95 40.51
C SER A 238 10.98 -17.48 40.34
N ASP A 239 11.19 -18.57 39.60
CA ASP A 239 12.50 -19.18 39.33
C ASP A 239 13.28 -18.35 38.29
N ILE A 240 14.61 -18.29 38.43
CA ILE A 240 15.47 -17.60 37.45
C ILE A 240 15.46 -18.34 36.11
N ARG A 241 15.46 -19.68 36.14
CA ARG A 241 15.52 -20.53 34.94
C ARG A 241 14.30 -20.35 34.04
N PHE A 242 13.15 -20.00 34.63
CA PHE A 242 11.95 -19.64 33.89
C PHE A 242 12.16 -18.44 32.96
N TRP A 243 13.06 -17.52 33.31
CA TRP A 243 13.33 -16.29 32.55
C TRP A 243 14.61 -16.34 31.73
N ASP A 244 15.39 -17.42 31.79
CA ASP A 244 16.71 -17.49 31.13
C ASP A 244 16.62 -17.83 29.64
N TRP A 245 15.88 -17.00 28.89
CA TRP A 245 15.68 -17.16 27.45
C TRP A 245 15.83 -15.83 26.71
N SER A 246 16.18 -15.92 25.45
CA SER A 246 16.42 -14.85 24.49
C SER A 246 15.49 -15.03 23.27
N LEU A 247 15.72 -14.25 22.20
CA LEU A 247 15.04 -14.48 20.91
C LEU A 247 15.31 -15.87 20.32
N ASP A 248 16.48 -16.48 20.58
CA ASP A 248 16.82 -17.81 20.06
C ASP A 248 15.84 -18.87 20.57
N GLU A 249 15.50 -18.85 21.85
CA GLU A 249 14.55 -19.80 22.44
C GLU A 249 13.12 -19.59 21.93
N LEU A 250 12.71 -18.34 21.68
CA LEU A 250 11.41 -18.06 21.04
C LEU A 250 11.37 -18.62 19.61
N ALA A 251 12.44 -18.41 18.84
CA ALA A 251 12.56 -18.93 17.48
C ALA A 251 12.67 -20.46 17.42
N LYS A 252 13.40 -21.07 18.36
CA LYS A 252 13.70 -22.50 18.39
C LYS A 252 12.58 -23.35 18.99
N TYR A 253 11.84 -22.81 19.96
CA TYR A 253 10.86 -23.58 20.72
C TYR A 253 9.44 -23.03 20.61
N ASP A 254 9.23 -21.71 20.75
CA ASP A 254 7.86 -21.15 20.76
C ASP A 254 7.22 -21.22 19.37
N LEU A 255 7.94 -20.71 18.36
CA LEU A 255 7.45 -20.67 16.99
C LEU A 255 7.12 -22.06 16.44
N PRO A 256 8.02 -23.07 16.49
CA PRO A 256 7.68 -24.42 16.05
C PRO A 256 6.52 -25.04 16.83
N ALA A 257 6.44 -24.83 18.15
CA ALA A 257 5.35 -25.37 18.97
C ALA A 257 3.98 -24.79 18.55
N MET A 258 3.89 -23.48 18.31
CA MET A 258 2.66 -22.85 17.79
C MET A 258 2.31 -23.36 16.39
N VAL A 259 3.27 -23.36 15.46
CA VAL A 259 3.07 -23.80 14.07
C VAL A 259 2.60 -25.25 14.02
N ASP A 260 3.29 -26.14 14.73
CA ASP A 260 2.97 -27.57 14.73
C ASP A 260 1.66 -27.88 15.45
N TYR A 261 1.33 -27.14 16.52
CA TYR A 261 0.04 -27.28 17.19
C TYR A 261 -1.11 -26.90 16.25
N VAL A 262 -1.03 -25.73 15.61
CA VAL A 262 -2.06 -25.23 14.70
C VAL A 262 -2.23 -26.17 13.50
N ARG A 263 -1.13 -26.63 12.89
CA ARG A 263 -1.16 -27.60 11.80
C ARG A 263 -1.89 -28.88 12.17
N ARG A 264 -1.59 -29.46 13.34
CA ARG A 264 -2.27 -30.67 13.84
C ARG A 264 -3.73 -30.41 14.16
N ALA A 265 -4.03 -29.31 14.86
CA ALA A 265 -5.39 -28.98 15.28
C ALA A 265 -6.32 -28.65 14.10
N SER A 266 -5.78 -28.07 13.03
CA SER A 266 -6.51 -27.75 11.80
C SER A 266 -6.36 -28.81 10.70
N GLN A 267 -5.56 -29.86 10.94
CA GLN A 267 -5.28 -30.95 9.99
C GLN A 267 -4.74 -30.45 8.64
N VAL A 268 -3.84 -29.47 8.66
CA VAL A 268 -3.23 -28.88 7.46
C VAL A 268 -1.73 -29.14 7.40
N GLU A 269 -1.22 -29.35 6.20
CA GLU A 269 0.22 -29.55 5.98
C GLU A 269 1.01 -28.25 6.11
N LYS A 270 0.47 -27.12 5.66
CA LYS A 270 1.12 -25.81 5.77
C LYS A 270 0.13 -24.76 6.24
N ILE A 271 0.61 -23.77 6.99
CA ILE A 271 -0.19 -22.62 7.41
C ILE A 271 0.25 -21.35 6.68
N ILE A 272 -0.59 -20.32 6.74
CA ILE A 272 -0.18 -18.95 6.47
C ILE A 272 0.24 -18.33 7.80
N TYR A 273 1.40 -17.68 7.84
CA TYR A 273 1.90 -16.98 9.02
C TYR A 273 1.82 -15.47 8.81
N ILE A 274 1.23 -14.75 9.77
CA ILE A 274 1.21 -13.29 9.77
C ILE A 274 1.85 -12.82 11.09
N GLY A 275 3.00 -12.16 11.00
CA GLY A 275 3.73 -11.68 12.16
C GLY A 275 3.71 -10.16 12.25
N HIS A 276 3.67 -9.63 13.46
CA HIS A 276 3.94 -8.23 13.76
C HIS A 276 5.24 -8.09 14.55
N SER A 277 6.15 -7.21 14.11
CA SER A 277 7.37 -6.84 14.86
C SER A 277 8.18 -8.07 15.31
N GLN A 278 8.37 -8.31 16.63
CA GLN A 278 9.05 -9.51 17.15
C GLN A 278 8.47 -10.85 16.65
N GLY A 279 7.17 -10.91 16.33
CA GLY A 279 6.58 -12.08 15.68
C GLY A 279 7.27 -12.43 14.36
N ASN A 280 7.78 -11.44 13.63
CA ASN A 280 8.57 -11.63 12.42
C ASN A 280 10.01 -12.07 12.73
N ALA A 281 10.62 -11.49 13.77
CA ALA A 281 11.97 -11.85 14.17
C ALA A 281 12.09 -13.32 14.56
N GLN A 282 11.04 -13.89 15.19
CA GLN A 282 10.98 -15.33 15.47
C GLN A 282 11.07 -16.18 14.19
N VAL A 283 10.39 -15.78 13.11
CA VAL A 283 10.42 -16.50 11.82
C VAL A 283 11.78 -16.33 11.15
N PHE A 284 12.28 -15.10 11.06
CA PHE A 284 13.57 -14.83 10.42
C PHE A 284 14.72 -15.57 11.13
N LEU A 285 14.73 -15.56 12.46
CA LEU A 285 15.72 -16.29 13.24
C LEU A 285 15.46 -17.81 13.21
N GLY A 286 14.19 -18.21 13.28
CA GLY A 286 13.77 -19.61 13.27
C GLY A 286 14.19 -20.33 12.00
N LEU A 287 13.99 -19.73 10.83
CA LEU A 287 14.43 -20.29 9.54
C LEU A 287 15.95 -20.39 9.40
N LYS A 288 16.69 -19.50 10.06
CA LYS A 288 18.16 -19.56 10.12
C LYS A 288 18.65 -20.69 11.03
N LEU A 289 17.94 -20.96 12.11
CA LEU A 289 18.29 -22.01 13.09
C LEU A 289 17.77 -23.40 12.67
N ASP A 290 16.61 -23.45 12.03
CA ASP A 290 15.96 -24.66 11.53
C ASP A 290 15.30 -24.40 10.16
N PRO A 291 16.02 -24.62 9.05
CA PRO A 291 15.48 -24.47 7.71
C PRO A 291 14.27 -25.35 7.41
N ALA A 292 14.05 -26.45 8.15
CA ALA A 292 12.90 -27.34 7.94
C ALA A 292 11.57 -26.66 8.30
N LEU A 293 11.59 -25.56 9.04
CA LEU A 293 10.41 -24.74 9.32
C LEU A 293 9.77 -24.17 8.04
N SER A 294 10.55 -23.95 6.98
CA SER A 294 10.06 -23.50 5.67
C SER A 294 9.02 -24.45 5.07
N ASN A 295 9.15 -25.75 5.34
CA ASN A 295 8.21 -26.78 4.85
C ASN A 295 6.84 -26.71 5.54
N LYS A 296 6.69 -25.91 6.61
CA LYS A 296 5.47 -25.82 7.41
C LYS A 296 4.69 -24.52 7.17
N ILE A 297 5.30 -23.55 6.48
CA ILE A 297 4.75 -22.23 6.22
C ILE A 297 4.61 -22.05 4.70
N SER A 298 3.40 -21.76 4.24
CA SER A 298 3.10 -21.56 2.81
C SER A 298 3.30 -20.12 2.36
N CYS A 299 2.97 -19.17 3.25
CA CYS A 299 3.11 -17.73 3.03
C CYS A 299 3.44 -17.08 4.37
N PHE A 300 4.35 -16.10 4.34
CA PHE A 300 4.76 -15.30 5.47
C PHE A 300 4.45 -13.82 5.17
N VAL A 301 3.48 -13.26 5.88
CA VAL A 301 3.18 -11.82 5.85
C VAL A 301 3.84 -11.16 7.06
N ALA A 302 4.74 -10.22 6.81
CA ALA A 302 5.50 -9.54 7.84
C ALA A 302 5.07 -8.07 7.96
N LEU A 303 4.33 -7.77 9.03
CA LEU A 303 3.91 -6.42 9.43
C LEU A 303 4.99 -5.79 10.31
N ALA A 304 5.60 -4.69 9.89
CA ALA A 304 6.83 -4.14 10.50
C ALA A 304 7.95 -5.21 10.57
N PRO A 305 8.55 -5.59 9.43
CA PRO A 305 9.37 -6.81 9.30
C PRO A 305 10.72 -6.66 10.01
N THR A 306 10.87 -7.29 11.18
CA THR A 306 12.04 -7.08 12.04
C THR A 306 13.24 -7.95 11.67
N ALA A 307 13.85 -7.67 10.51
CA ALA A 307 15.17 -8.21 10.15
C ALA A 307 16.30 -7.16 10.34
N TYR A 308 16.00 -5.88 10.12
CA TYR A 308 16.92 -4.77 10.35
C TYR A 308 16.38 -3.76 11.36
N ILE A 309 17.26 -3.27 12.24
CA ILE A 309 16.88 -2.38 13.33
C ILE A 309 17.07 -0.92 12.90
N GLY A 310 16.00 -0.15 13.03
CA GLY A 310 15.92 1.26 12.70
C GLY A 310 16.68 2.16 13.69
N PRO A 311 16.74 3.47 13.40
CA PRO A 311 17.60 4.40 14.13
C PRO A 311 17.11 4.74 15.55
N LEU A 312 15.84 4.49 15.88
CA LEU A 312 15.25 4.95 17.15
C LEU A 312 15.98 4.39 18.38
N LEU A 313 16.37 3.12 18.37
CA LEU A 313 17.06 2.50 19.51
C LEU A 313 18.42 3.14 19.81
N ASN A 314 18.95 3.96 18.89
CA ASN A 314 20.16 4.76 19.06
C ASN A 314 19.88 6.22 19.51
N THR A 315 18.64 6.54 19.89
CA THR A 315 18.24 7.84 20.44
C THR A 315 18.01 7.78 21.96
N ALA A 316 18.12 8.92 22.65
CA ALA A 316 17.87 8.96 24.09
C ALA A 316 16.36 8.77 24.39
N PRO A 317 15.98 8.00 25.44
CA PRO A 317 16.87 7.36 26.42
C PRO A 317 17.35 5.95 26.03
N LEU A 318 16.78 5.32 25.01
CA LEU A 318 17.03 3.92 24.62
C LEU A 318 18.52 3.64 24.31
N LYS A 319 19.23 4.60 23.71
CA LYS A 319 20.67 4.49 23.40
C LYS A 319 21.53 4.17 24.61
N TYR A 320 21.14 4.65 25.79
CA TYR A 320 21.90 4.41 27.01
C TYR A 320 21.74 2.96 27.46
N MET A 321 20.53 2.41 27.39
CA MET A 321 20.28 0.99 27.65
C MET A 321 21.01 0.12 26.62
N VAL A 322 20.95 0.49 25.34
CA VAL A 322 21.68 -0.20 24.27
C VAL A 322 23.18 -0.19 24.54
N ALA A 323 23.76 0.93 24.97
CA ALA A 323 25.21 1.04 25.19
C ALA A 323 25.75 0.31 26.44
N MET A 324 24.89 -0.10 27.38
CA MET A 324 25.31 -0.76 28.62
C MET A 324 26.10 -2.05 28.36
N SER A 325 27.06 -2.35 29.24
CA SER A 325 27.70 -3.67 29.31
C SER A 325 26.76 -4.68 29.99
N SER A 326 26.95 -5.98 29.71
CA SER A 326 26.13 -7.04 30.31
C SER A 326 26.06 -6.96 31.85
N PRO A 327 27.16 -6.72 32.60
CA PRO A 327 27.09 -6.60 34.06
C PRO A 327 26.26 -5.41 34.54
N VAL A 328 26.43 -4.24 33.92
CA VAL A 328 25.68 -3.02 34.27
C VAL A 328 24.20 -3.20 33.96
N TYR A 329 23.88 -3.76 32.79
CA TYR A 329 22.51 -4.06 32.40
C TYR A 329 21.83 -4.99 33.42
N ARG A 330 22.48 -6.09 33.81
CA ARG A 330 21.94 -7.05 34.79
C ARG A 330 21.80 -6.44 36.19
N ALA A 331 22.69 -5.54 36.59
CA ALA A 331 22.55 -4.83 37.86
C ALA A 331 21.33 -3.90 37.89
N ILE A 332 20.99 -3.29 36.76
CA ILE A 332 19.86 -2.35 36.64
C ILE A 332 18.53 -3.10 36.43
N PHE A 333 18.46 -3.97 35.42
CA PHE A 333 17.23 -4.61 34.94
C PHE A 333 17.05 -6.05 35.41
N GLY A 334 18.07 -6.64 36.04
CA GLY A 334 18.01 -7.97 36.63
C GLY A 334 18.25 -9.08 35.62
N ILE A 335 18.00 -10.32 36.07
CA ILE A 335 18.18 -11.54 35.28
C ILE A 335 16.87 -12.33 35.09
N LYS A 336 15.75 -11.76 35.55
CA LYS A 336 14.41 -12.36 35.46
C LYS A 336 13.53 -11.60 34.47
N GLU A 337 12.32 -11.25 34.88
CA GLU A 337 11.39 -10.39 34.15
C GLU A 337 11.97 -8.99 33.98
N PHE A 338 11.90 -8.47 32.76
CA PHE A 338 12.23 -7.08 32.46
C PHE A 338 11.10 -6.17 32.96
N LEU A 339 11.44 -5.22 33.84
CA LEU A 339 10.52 -4.22 34.39
C LEU A 339 9.22 -4.81 34.99
N PRO A 340 9.30 -5.70 36.00
CA PRO A 340 8.13 -6.39 36.55
C PRO A 340 7.09 -5.46 37.19
N ILE A 341 7.52 -4.24 37.58
CA ILE A 341 6.63 -3.21 38.10
C ILE A 341 5.46 -2.91 37.14
N MET A 342 5.67 -3.04 35.82
CA MET A 342 4.63 -2.75 34.83
C MET A 342 3.41 -3.66 34.99
N ASN A 343 3.61 -4.92 35.36
CA ASN A 343 2.52 -5.86 35.61
C ASN A 343 1.81 -5.61 36.93
N VAL A 344 2.56 -5.18 37.96
CA VAL A 344 1.96 -4.75 39.22
C VAL A 344 1.07 -3.54 38.97
N VAL A 345 1.54 -2.52 38.23
CA VAL A 345 0.72 -1.36 37.91
C VAL A 345 -0.50 -1.78 37.09
N GLN A 346 -0.36 -2.64 36.07
CA GLN A 346 -1.50 -3.11 35.28
C GLN A 346 -2.56 -3.85 36.13
N ALA A 347 -2.14 -4.63 37.13
CA ALA A 347 -3.04 -5.44 37.94
C ALA A 347 -3.79 -4.63 39.02
N TYR A 348 -3.18 -3.58 39.56
CA TYR A 348 -3.72 -2.86 40.72
C TYR A 348 -4.20 -1.43 40.42
N PHE A 349 -3.75 -0.79 39.34
CA PHE A 349 -4.16 0.57 39.02
C PHE A 349 -5.47 0.58 38.21
N PRO A 350 -6.30 1.62 38.35
CA PRO A 350 -7.43 1.83 37.45
C PRO A 350 -6.96 1.82 35.98
N THR A 351 -7.74 1.16 35.13
CA THR A 351 -7.42 0.96 33.72
C THR A 351 -7.08 2.25 32.97
N SER A 352 -7.83 3.33 33.25
CA SER A 352 -7.60 4.65 32.65
C SER A 352 -6.25 5.25 33.05
N LEU A 353 -5.83 5.07 34.30
CA LEU A 353 -4.54 5.57 34.79
C LEU A 353 -3.39 4.76 34.20
N PHE A 354 -3.51 3.43 34.20
CA PHE A 354 -2.51 2.57 33.57
C PHE A 354 -2.34 2.90 32.08
N MET A 355 -3.45 3.03 31.34
CA MET A 355 -3.42 3.41 29.92
C MET A 355 -2.70 4.73 29.70
N SER A 356 -3.07 5.79 30.43
CA SER A 356 -2.43 7.10 30.25
C SER A 356 -0.93 7.05 30.51
N LEU A 357 -0.50 6.34 31.56
CA LEU A 357 0.92 6.18 31.87
C LEU A 357 1.67 5.36 30.82
N ALA A 358 1.08 4.23 30.38
CA ALA A 358 1.65 3.37 29.35
C ALA A 358 1.75 4.10 28.01
N TYR A 359 0.68 4.78 27.60
CA TYR A 359 0.64 5.59 26.39
C TYR A 359 1.70 6.70 26.43
N SER A 360 1.74 7.53 27.48
CA SER A 360 2.72 8.62 27.57
C SER A 360 4.15 8.08 27.48
N MET A 361 4.44 7.00 28.22
CA MET A 361 5.76 6.37 28.22
C MET A 361 6.12 5.84 26.83
N PHE A 362 5.21 5.12 26.15
CA PHE A 362 5.49 4.56 24.83
C PHE A 362 5.55 5.61 23.73
N ALA A 363 4.69 6.63 23.77
CA ALA A 363 4.76 7.78 22.87
C ALA A 363 6.11 8.49 23.01
N TYR A 364 6.61 8.67 24.24
CA TYR A 364 7.94 9.25 24.49
C TYR A 364 9.08 8.34 24.02
N LEU A 365 9.08 7.06 24.43
CA LEU A 365 10.16 6.11 24.10
C LEU A 365 10.27 5.84 22.60
N PHE A 366 9.13 5.75 21.92
CA PHE A 366 9.06 5.40 20.51
C PHE A 366 8.83 6.58 19.56
N SER A 367 8.64 7.78 20.11
CA SER A 367 8.33 9.00 19.34
C SER A 367 7.14 8.81 18.41
N TRP A 368 6.10 8.14 18.91
CA TRP A 368 4.87 7.87 18.16
C TRP A 368 3.91 9.06 18.19
N HIS A 369 3.16 9.20 17.13
CA HIS A 369 2.08 10.14 16.91
C HIS A 369 0.84 9.30 16.57
N ASP A 370 -0.12 9.30 17.47
CA ASP A 370 -1.38 8.55 17.35
C ASP A 370 -2.37 9.20 16.38
N GLU A 371 -1.86 9.85 15.32
CA GLU A 371 -2.61 10.57 14.30
C GLU A 371 -3.59 9.67 13.57
N ASN A 372 -3.22 8.40 13.38
CA ASN A 372 -3.99 7.41 12.63
C ASN A 372 -4.89 6.54 13.52
N TRP A 373 -4.91 6.77 14.85
CA TRP A 373 -5.63 5.90 15.79
C TRP A 373 -6.98 6.47 16.19
N ASP A 374 -7.96 5.58 16.36
CA ASP A 374 -9.20 5.94 17.04
C ASP A 374 -8.95 6.10 18.55
N GLU A 375 -9.12 7.33 19.06
CA GLU A 375 -8.89 7.66 20.46
C GLU A 375 -9.77 6.85 21.42
N SER A 376 -10.99 6.49 21.00
CA SER A 376 -11.92 5.72 21.83
C SER A 376 -11.44 4.28 22.07
N HIS A 377 -10.55 3.77 21.22
CA HIS A 377 -10.06 2.39 21.29
C HIS A 377 -8.73 2.24 22.04
N LYS A 378 -7.99 3.33 22.26
CA LYS A 378 -6.71 3.32 23.00
C LYS A 378 -6.78 2.58 24.34
N PRO A 379 -7.82 2.74 25.19
CA PRO A 379 -7.89 2.00 26.45
C PRO A 379 -7.87 0.48 26.26
N HIS A 380 -8.42 -0.02 25.14
CA HIS A 380 -8.45 -1.43 24.80
C HIS A 380 -7.09 -1.91 24.28
N TYR A 381 -6.39 -1.11 23.48
CA TYR A 381 -5.04 -1.42 22.97
C TYR A 381 -4.05 -1.68 24.11
N PHE A 382 -4.00 -0.76 25.08
CA PHE A 382 -3.06 -0.83 26.19
C PHE A 382 -3.45 -1.86 27.27
N GLN A 383 -4.51 -2.66 27.09
CA GLN A 383 -4.69 -3.88 27.91
C GLN A 383 -3.82 -5.04 27.46
N PHE A 384 -3.42 -5.03 26.19
CA PHE A 384 -2.63 -6.10 25.59
C PHE A 384 -1.18 -5.68 25.32
N THR A 385 -0.82 -4.43 25.65
CA THR A 385 0.54 -3.92 25.70
C THR A 385 0.68 -2.95 26.88
N PRO A 386 1.74 -3.01 27.69
CA PRO A 386 2.84 -3.95 27.68
C PRO A 386 2.52 -5.29 28.36
N ARG A 387 3.18 -6.35 27.89
CA ARG A 387 3.24 -7.69 28.47
C ARG A 387 4.65 -8.01 28.96
N PRO A 388 4.83 -8.92 29.93
CA PRO A 388 6.12 -9.24 30.51
C PRO A 388 7.06 -9.86 29.47
N THR A 389 8.37 -9.77 29.68
CA THR A 389 9.38 -10.49 28.88
C THR A 389 10.66 -10.72 29.68
N SER A 390 11.56 -11.55 29.19
CA SER A 390 12.86 -11.78 29.83
C SER A 390 13.80 -10.59 29.68
N ALA A 391 14.53 -10.26 30.74
CA ALA A 391 15.65 -9.31 30.70
C ALA A 391 16.75 -9.78 29.73
N LYS A 392 16.99 -11.08 29.60
CA LYS A 392 17.94 -11.65 28.62
C LYS A 392 17.46 -11.41 27.18
N ALA A 393 16.17 -11.53 26.91
CA ALA A 393 15.60 -11.20 25.59
C ALA A 393 15.74 -9.71 25.24
N ILE A 394 15.56 -8.79 26.20
CA ILE A 394 15.79 -7.36 25.96
C ILE A 394 17.27 -7.04 25.76
N LEU A 395 18.16 -7.70 26.52
CA LEU A 395 19.61 -7.60 26.27
C LEU A 395 19.97 -8.11 24.87
N HIS A 396 19.29 -9.15 24.38
CA HIS A 396 19.46 -9.64 23.01
C HIS A 396 19.04 -8.56 22.00
N TRP A 397 17.87 -7.94 22.16
CA TRP A 397 17.45 -6.82 21.32
C TRP A 397 18.43 -5.65 21.33
N ALA A 398 18.98 -5.30 22.50
CA ALA A 398 20.00 -4.25 22.61
C ALA A 398 21.25 -4.59 21.77
N ARG A 399 21.66 -5.86 21.74
CA ARG A 399 22.78 -6.32 20.90
C ARG A 399 22.44 -6.26 19.41
N CYS A 400 21.26 -6.70 18.99
CA CYS A 400 20.79 -6.54 17.61
C CYS A 400 20.73 -5.06 17.19
N ALA A 401 20.32 -4.17 18.10
CA ALA A 401 20.29 -2.74 17.84
C ALA A 401 21.68 -2.13 17.61
N LYS A 402 22.70 -2.56 18.38
CA LYS A 402 24.11 -2.16 18.14
C LYS A 402 24.59 -2.56 16.76
N LEU A 403 24.24 -3.78 16.32
CA LEU A 403 24.64 -4.32 15.02
C LEU A 403 23.74 -3.87 13.87
N ARG A 404 22.60 -3.22 14.18
CA ARG A 404 21.54 -2.82 13.25
C ARG A 404 20.94 -3.97 12.42
N THR A 405 21.11 -5.20 12.89
CA THR A 405 20.64 -6.41 12.22
C THR A 405 20.24 -7.47 13.24
N LEU A 406 19.26 -8.31 12.89
CA LEU A 406 18.86 -9.46 13.68
C LEU A 406 19.94 -10.55 13.60
N VAL A 407 20.39 -11.02 14.75
CA VAL A 407 21.44 -12.04 14.86
C VAL A 407 21.09 -13.05 15.97
N PRO A 408 21.63 -14.28 15.95
CA PRO A 408 21.48 -15.23 17.05
C PRO A 408 22.22 -14.78 18.31
N TRP A 409 21.77 -15.22 19.49
CA TRP A 409 22.38 -14.86 20.78
C TRP A 409 23.84 -15.31 20.86
N SER A 410 24.15 -16.50 20.37
CA SER A 410 25.51 -17.07 20.37
C SER A 410 26.53 -16.29 19.53
N SER A 411 26.06 -15.50 18.56
CA SER A 411 26.91 -14.66 17.70
C SER A 411 27.33 -13.34 18.35
N THR A 412 26.93 -13.11 19.60
CA THR A 412 27.17 -11.86 20.33
C THR A 412 28.14 -12.08 21.49
N THR A 413 29.24 -11.34 21.52
CA THR A 413 30.20 -11.37 22.64
C THR A 413 29.71 -10.52 23.81
N ASP A 414 30.10 -10.89 25.03
CA ASP A 414 29.76 -10.13 26.25
C ASP A 414 30.51 -8.80 26.35
N ASP A 415 31.70 -8.72 25.74
CA ASP A 415 32.55 -7.55 25.75
C ASP A 415 32.37 -6.72 24.49
N ASN A 416 32.22 -5.40 24.69
CA ASN A 416 32.15 -4.33 23.69
C ASN A 416 33.40 -4.25 22.75
N THR A 417 34.21 -5.30 22.65
CA THR A 417 35.45 -5.33 21.89
C THR A 417 35.32 -6.31 20.73
N THR A 418 35.23 -5.73 19.53
CA THR A 418 35.22 -6.38 18.21
C THR A 418 33.99 -7.23 17.92
N PRO A 419 33.13 -6.85 16.96
CA PRO A 419 32.17 -7.78 16.40
C PRO A 419 32.94 -9.01 15.92
N ALA A 420 32.50 -10.21 16.33
CA ALA A 420 32.83 -11.42 15.59
C ALA A 420 32.54 -11.18 14.08
N PRO A 421 33.19 -11.89 13.14
CA PRO A 421 33.05 -11.66 11.70
C PRO A 421 31.67 -12.11 11.16
N TYR A 422 30.59 -11.64 11.79
CA TYR A 422 29.22 -11.84 11.39
C TYR A 422 28.81 -10.73 10.44
N SER A 423 28.24 -11.15 9.31
CA SER A 423 27.64 -10.26 8.32
C SER A 423 26.61 -9.34 8.97
N THR A 424 26.69 -8.04 8.66
CA THR A 424 25.66 -7.04 9.02
C THR A 424 24.40 -7.17 8.16
N SER A 425 24.34 -8.16 7.27
CA SER A 425 23.22 -8.49 6.39
C SER A 425 22.60 -9.83 6.81
N TYR A 426 21.27 -9.83 6.92
CA TYR A 426 20.44 -11.02 7.08
C TYR A 426 20.35 -11.79 5.76
N ASP A 427 20.45 -13.12 5.84
CA ASP A 427 20.38 -13.99 4.68
C ASP A 427 18.93 -14.39 4.38
N PHE A 428 18.32 -13.70 3.42
CA PHE A 428 16.94 -13.99 2.99
C PHE A 428 16.80 -15.31 2.22
N SER A 429 17.88 -15.95 1.77
CA SER A 429 17.78 -17.23 1.05
C SER A 429 17.24 -18.37 1.93
N CYS A 430 17.37 -18.25 3.26
CA CYS A 430 16.83 -19.24 4.20
C CYS A 430 15.29 -19.31 4.23
N LEU A 431 14.59 -18.37 3.59
CA LEU A 431 13.14 -18.44 3.40
C LEU A 431 12.73 -19.54 2.41
N GLY A 432 13.64 -20.01 1.55
CA GLY A 432 13.35 -21.00 0.51
C GLY A 432 12.15 -20.59 -0.34
N ASP A 433 11.18 -21.50 -0.47
CA ASP A 433 9.98 -21.30 -1.29
C ASP A 433 8.86 -20.50 -0.59
N ILE A 434 9.06 -20.07 0.66
CA ILE A 434 8.05 -19.31 1.40
C ILE A 434 7.75 -18.00 0.65
N LYS A 435 6.47 -17.81 0.32
CA LYS A 435 5.98 -16.56 -0.27
C LYS A 435 5.98 -15.45 0.78
N LEU A 436 6.88 -14.49 0.64
CA LEU A 436 7.04 -13.37 1.56
C LEU A 436 6.22 -12.16 1.09
N ALA A 437 5.42 -11.58 1.99
CA ALA A 437 4.76 -10.30 1.80
C ALA A 437 5.19 -9.32 2.90
N LEU A 438 5.56 -8.09 2.54
CA LEU A 438 6.08 -7.09 3.48
C LEU A 438 5.16 -5.88 3.57
N PHE A 439 4.89 -5.41 4.79
CA PHE A 439 4.17 -4.16 5.06
C PHE A 439 4.92 -3.36 6.14
N TYR A 440 5.30 -2.11 5.84
CA TYR A 440 5.97 -1.25 6.82
C TYR A 440 5.65 0.22 6.58
N GLY A 441 5.71 1.02 7.64
CA GLY A 441 5.38 2.44 7.59
C GLY A 441 6.58 3.35 7.32
N SER A 442 6.37 4.46 6.59
CA SER A 442 7.42 5.44 6.28
C SER A 442 7.94 6.19 7.51
N ARG A 443 7.17 6.21 8.59
CA ARG A 443 7.53 6.80 9.88
C ARG A 443 7.93 5.75 10.93
N ASP A 444 8.05 4.47 10.56
CA ASP A 444 8.59 3.45 11.47
C ASP A 444 10.08 3.68 11.70
N ARG A 445 10.43 4.13 12.92
CA ARG A 445 11.82 4.37 13.31
C ARG A 445 12.43 3.20 14.09
N ILE A 446 11.63 2.21 14.44
CA ILE A 446 12.05 1.01 15.19
C ILE A 446 12.68 0.01 14.22
N ILE A 447 12.10 -0.15 13.03
CA ILE A 447 12.51 -1.11 12.01
C ILE A 447 12.93 -0.38 10.74
N ASP A 448 14.02 -0.85 10.12
CA ASP A 448 14.48 -0.34 8.83
C ASP A 448 13.82 -1.14 7.69
N GLY A 449 12.53 -0.85 7.44
CA GLY A 449 11.72 -1.58 6.47
C GLY A 449 12.22 -1.44 5.03
N ASP A 450 12.74 -0.26 4.65
CA ASP A 450 13.33 -0.02 3.33
C ASP A 450 14.55 -0.91 3.09
N ARG A 451 15.39 -1.11 4.11
CA ARG A 451 16.51 -2.05 3.99
C ARG A 451 16.04 -3.49 3.88
N VAL A 452 15.03 -3.91 4.63
CA VAL A 452 14.45 -5.26 4.51
C VAL A 452 13.93 -5.48 3.10
N MET A 453 13.17 -4.53 2.56
CA MET A 453 12.62 -4.61 1.22
C MET A 453 13.71 -4.70 0.16
N ARG A 454 14.73 -3.85 0.22
CA ARG A 454 15.84 -3.87 -0.75
C ARG A 454 16.63 -5.17 -0.70
N GLU A 455 16.91 -5.69 0.49
CA GLU A 455 17.74 -6.89 0.62
C GLU A 455 16.98 -8.21 0.42
N ALA A 456 15.66 -8.23 0.63
CA ALA A 456 14.82 -9.39 0.33
C ALA A 456 14.59 -9.58 -1.18
N ARG A 457 14.54 -8.48 -1.95
CA ARG A 457 14.35 -8.51 -3.41
C ARG A 457 15.44 -9.33 -4.09
N GLY A 458 15.03 -10.32 -4.87
CA GLY A 458 15.93 -11.20 -5.62
C GLY A 458 16.64 -12.28 -4.79
N LYS A 459 16.46 -12.31 -3.47
CA LYS A 459 17.07 -13.31 -2.57
C LYS A 459 16.06 -14.30 -1.96
N CYS A 460 14.77 -14.01 -2.06
CA CYS A 460 13.68 -14.88 -1.61
C CYS A 460 12.46 -14.70 -2.51
N ASN A 461 11.43 -15.55 -2.31
CA ASN A 461 10.15 -15.46 -3.01
C ASN A 461 9.29 -14.30 -2.46
N LEU A 462 9.74 -13.06 -2.68
CA LEU A 462 9.01 -11.84 -2.31
C LEU A 462 7.85 -11.61 -3.29
N VAL A 463 6.62 -11.89 -2.85
CA VAL A 463 5.40 -11.78 -3.67
C VAL A 463 4.71 -10.43 -3.56
N TYR A 464 4.97 -9.69 -2.49
CA TYR A 464 4.36 -8.38 -2.26
C TYR A 464 5.19 -7.51 -1.32
N GLY A 465 5.15 -6.21 -1.53
CA GLY A 465 5.89 -5.25 -0.73
C GLY A 465 5.23 -3.88 -0.73
N GLU A 466 4.78 -3.44 0.43
CA GLU A 466 4.10 -2.16 0.62
C GLU A 466 4.87 -1.24 1.58
N HIS A 467 5.19 -0.05 1.08
CA HIS A 467 5.70 1.06 1.87
C HIS A 467 4.53 2.02 2.14
N LEU A 468 4.05 2.03 3.39
CA LEU A 468 2.86 2.77 3.80
C LEU A 468 3.25 4.19 4.25
N ASP A 469 2.98 5.18 3.41
CA ASP A 469 3.30 6.57 3.77
C ASP A 469 2.45 7.06 4.96
N GLY A 470 3.09 7.77 5.88
CA GLY A 470 2.50 8.30 7.11
C GLY A 470 2.33 7.30 8.25
N TYR A 471 2.53 6.00 7.99
CA TYR A 471 2.34 4.95 9.01
C TYR A 471 3.54 4.84 9.96
N GLU A 472 3.25 4.68 11.24
CA GLU A 472 4.19 4.31 12.29
C GLU A 472 4.18 2.79 12.58
N HIS A 473 5.04 2.35 13.50
CA HIS A 473 5.29 0.92 13.78
C HIS A 473 4.02 0.10 14.05
N LEU A 474 3.03 0.67 14.75
CA LEU A 474 1.78 -0.02 15.12
C LEU A 474 0.62 0.24 14.16
N ASP A 475 0.75 1.20 13.25
CA ASP A 475 -0.35 1.59 12.35
C ASP A 475 -0.74 0.47 11.40
N VAL A 476 0.22 -0.40 11.07
CA VAL A 476 -0.02 -1.63 10.28
C VAL A 476 -1.02 -2.61 10.93
N VAL A 477 -1.36 -2.41 12.21
CA VAL A 477 -2.41 -3.16 12.93
C VAL A 477 -3.52 -2.24 13.43
N TRP A 478 -3.20 -1.03 13.90
CA TRP A 478 -4.12 -0.18 14.66
C TRP A 478 -4.67 1.04 13.95
N ALA A 479 -4.17 1.38 12.76
CA ALA A 479 -4.67 2.55 12.04
C ALA A 479 -6.14 2.39 11.63
N VAL A 480 -6.86 3.51 11.58
CA VAL A 480 -8.27 3.61 11.14
C VAL A 480 -8.51 3.08 9.74
N ASP A 481 -7.53 3.27 8.86
CA ASP A 481 -7.54 2.85 7.47
C ASP A 481 -6.72 1.56 7.24
N ALA A 482 -6.27 0.88 8.31
CA ALA A 482 -5.49 -0.36 8.20
C ALA A 482 -6.24 -1.46 7.44
N LYS A 483 -7.58 -1.48 7.51
CA LYS A 483 -8.40 -2.39 6.69
C LYS A 483 -8.12 -2.19 5.20
N SER A 484 -8.28 -0.98 4.70
CA SER A 484 -8.09 -0.66 3.27
C SER A 484 -6.63 -0.72 2.83
N ARG A 485 -5.70 -0.29 3.70
CA ARG A 485 -4.29 -0.12 3.35
C ARG A 485 -3.44 -1.38 3.58
N VAL A 486 -3.88 -2.27 4.46
CA VAL A 486 -3.11 -3.47 4.86
C VAL A 486 -3.94 -4.74 4.70
N PHE A 487 -5.15 -4.79 5.25
CA PHE A 487 -5.89 -6.06 5.36
C PHE A 487 -6.51 -6.50 4.03
N ASP A 488 -7.07 -5.56 3.26
CA ASP A 488 -7.60 -5.81 1.92
C ASP A 488 -6.47 -6.28 0.96
N PRO A 489 -5.28 -5.63 0.90
CA PRO A 489 -4.12 -6.18 0.20
C PRO A 489 -3.70 -7.58 0.63
N ILE A 490 -3.71 -7.89 1.94
CA ILE A 490 -3.41 -9.23 2.45
C ILE A 490 -4.40 -10.27 1.89
N ALA A 491 -5.70 -9.96 1.90
CA ALA A 491 -6.72 -10.85 1.33
C ALA A 491 -6.49 -11.08 -0.18
N LEU A 492 -6.19 -10.02 -0.93
CA LEU A 492 -5.89 -10.11 -2.36
C LEU A 492 -4.66 -10.98 -2.66
N ILE A 493 -3.62 -10.90 -1.84
CA ILE A 493 -2.45 -11.78 -1.96
C ILE A 493 -2.88 -13.24 -1.80
N PHE A 494 -3.67 -13.55 -0.77
CA PHE A 494 -4.10 -14.93 -0.52
C PHE A 494 -4.98 -15.48 -1.66
N ASP A 495 -5.89 -14.67 -2.20
CA ASP A 495 -6.74 -15.11 -3.31
C ASP A 495 -5.90 -15.38 -4.58
N ARG A 496 -4.94 -14.50 -4.93
CA ARG A 496 -3.99 -14.74 -6.04
C ARG A 496 -3.15 -16.01 -5.85
N LEU A 497 -2.68 -16.24 -4.62
CA LEU A 497 -1.88 -17.42 -4.30
C LEU A 497 -2.69 -18.71 -4.41
N ARG A 498 -4.00 -18.68 -4.11
CA ARG A 498 -4.89 -19.83 -4.23
C ARG A 498 -5.24 -20.12 -5.69
N GLU A 499 -5.52 -19.10 -6.49
CA GLU A 499 -5.77 -19.24 -7.93
C GLU A 499 -4.56 -19.87 -8.63
N SER A 500 -3.35 -19.38 -8.32
CA SER A 500 -2.11 -19.95 -8.84
C SER A 500 -1.93 -21.44 -8.49
N LYS A 501 -2.41 -21.87 -7.31
CA LYS A 501 -2.34 -23.28 -6.89
C LYS A 501 -3.34 -24.14 -7.64
N LYS A 502 -4.59 -23.68 -7.81
CA LYS A 502 -5.63 -24.37 -8.59
C LYS A 502 -5.20 -24.59 -10.04
N ILE A 503 -4.54 -23.60 -10.64
CA ILE A 503 -4.01 -23.71 -12.01
C ILE A 503 -2.94 -24.80 -12.08
N LYS A 504 -2.01 -24.87 -11.11
CA LYS A 504 -0.97 -25.91 -11.07
C LYS A 504 -1.50 -27.32 -10.79
N GLU A 505 -2.52 -27.46 -9.94
CA GLU A 505 -3.12 -28.76 -9.61
C GLU A 505 -4.00 -29.33 -10.74
N ASN A 506 -4.53 -28.47 -11.62
CA ASN A 506 -5.35 -28.87 -12.78
C ASN A 506 -4.55 -29.13 -14.07
N LEU A 507 -3.20 -29.10 -14.02
CA LEU A 507 -2.36 -29.51 -15.15
C LEU A 507 -2.30 -31.06 -15.26
N PRO A 508 -2.56 -31.66 -16.44
CA PRO A 508 -2.48 -33.11 -16.63
C PRO A 508 -1.07 -33.68 -16.31
N THR A 509 -1.03 -34.81 -15.60
CA THR A 509 0.16 -35.46 -15.01
C THR A 509 1.20 -36.04 -16.00
N HIS A 510 1.19 -35.64 -17.27
CA HIS A 510 2.13 -36.17 -18.27
C HIS A 510 3.51 -35.49 -18.31
N PHE A 511 3.73 -34.43 -17.53
CA PHE A 511 4.98 -33.65 -17.57
C PHE A 511 5.90 -33.83 -16.34
N ALA A 512 5.57 -34.69 -15.38
CA ALA A 512 6.33 -34.80 -14.12
C ALA A 512 7.65 -35.59 -14.21
N ASN A 513 7.99 -36.20 -15.35
CA ASN A 513 9.22 -36.98 -15.54
C ASN A 513 9.87 -36.69 -16.90
N LEU A 514 10.67 -35.64 -17.01
CA LEU A 514 11.65 -35.49 -18.09
C LEU A 514 13.00 -35.04 -17.51
N PRO A 515 14.13 -35.66 -17.89
CA PRO A 515 15.44 -35.31 -17.39
C PRO A 515 16.00 -34.04 -18.05
N ASP A 516 16.90 -33.39 -17.32
CA ASP A 516 17.57 -32.12 -17.60
C ASP A 516 18.16 -32.06 -19.03
N SER A 517 17.73 -31.09 -19.83
CA SER A 517 18.03 -31.00 -21.25
C SER A 517 19.40 -30.37 -21.51
N THR A 518 20.45 -31.20 -21.51
CA THR A 518 21.65 -30.94 -22.31
C THR A 518 21.72 -31.97 -23.43
N LYS A 519 21.67 -31.45 -24.68
CA LYS A 519 21.84 -32.08 -26.01
C LYS A 519 20.55 -32.10 -26.86
N MET A 520 20.52 -31.16 -27.80
CA MET A 520 19.82 -31.29 -29.08
C MET A 520 20.52 -32.35 -29.93
N GLU A 521 19.75 -33.19 -30.65
CA GLU A 521 19.74 -33.22 -32.12
C GLU A 521 18.77 -34.28 -32.67
N ASP A 522 18.18 -33.91 -33.82
CA ASP A 522 17.59 -34.71 -34.90
C ASP A 522 16.24 -35.42 -34.78
N GLY A 523 15.40 -35.17 -35.80
CA GLY A 523 14.40 -36.13 -36.28
C GLY A 523 13.01 -35.57 -36.52
N ILE A 524 12.81 -34.86 -37.63
CA ILE A 524 11.48 -34.61 -38.21
C ILE A 524 10.93 -35.94 -38.74
N GLN A 525 9.71 -36.32 -38.35
CA GLN A 525 8.81 -37.06 -39.23
C GLN A 525 7.33 -36.82 -38.86
N ASP A 526 6.62 -36.48 -39.93
CA ASP A 526 5.21 -36.14 -40.07
C ASP A 526 4.34 -37.41 -39.98
N HIS A 527 3.20 -37.39 -39.29
CA HIS A 527 2.04 -38.23 -39.62
C HIS A 527 0.76 -37.77 -38.90
N ASP A 528 -0.10 -37.17 -39.72
CA ASP A 528 -1.47 -37.57 -40.01
C ASP A 528 -2.63 -37.23 -39.06
N ARG A 529 -3.68 -36.80 -39.74
CA ARG A 529 -4.97 -36.31 -39.25
C ARG A 529 -5.87 -37.48 -38.87
N THR A 530 -6.63 -37.34 -37.80
CA THR A 530 -8.05 -37.73 -37.77
C THR A 530 -8.82 -36.85 -36.79
N SER A 531 -9.97 -36.35 -37.24
CA SER A 531 -10.95 -35.55 -36.49
C SER A 531 -12.21 -36.43 -36.23
N PRO A 532 -13.31 -35.90 -35.67
CA PRO A 532 -13.74 -36.15 -34.30
C PRO A 532 -15.11 -36.88 -34.23
N SER A 533 -15.51 -37.37 -33.06
CA SER A 533 -16.94 -37.62 -32.83
C SER A 533 -17.36 -37.57 -31.35
N ASP A 534 -18.52 -36.96 -31.17
CA ASP A 534 -19.55 -37.22 -30.16
C ASP A 534 -19.57 -36.41 -28.84
N ALA A 535 -20.46 -35.41 -28.86
CA ALA A 535 -21.02 -34.63 -27.75
C ALA A 535 -21.90 -35.50 -26.81
N PRO A 536 -22.42 -35.01 -25.65
CA PRO A 536 -23.48 -33.99 -25.66
C PRO A 536 -23.50 -32.96 -24.51
N ASP A 537 -23.93 -31.78 -24.93
CA ASP A 537 -24.82 -30.77 -24.35
C ASP A 537 -25.55 -31.06 -23.02
N SER A 538 -25.57 -30.05 -22.13
CA SER A 538 -26.68 -29.82 -21.20
C SER A 538 -26.78 -28.33 -20.82
N SER A 539 -27.61 -27.62 -21.57
CA SER A 539 -28.11 -26.27 -21.31
C SER A 539 -28.99 -26.17 -20.05
N ILE A 540 -28.80 -25.14 -19.22
CA ILE A 540 -29.87 -24.53 -18.43
C ILE A 540 -29.78 -23.01 -18.58
N ALA A 541 -30.80 -22.44 -19.22
CA ALA A 541 -30.99 -21.02 -19.42
C ALA A 541 -31.66 -20.36 -18.19
N ILE A 542 -31.23 -19.13 -17.87
CA ILE A 542 -32.03 -18.15 -17.15
C ILE A 542 -32.01 -16.87 -17.99
N GLU A 543 -33.17 -16.44 -18.45
CA GLU A 543 -33.36 -15.27 -19.33
C GLU A 543 -33.15 -13.93 -18.63
N ASN A 544 -32.70 -12.97 -19.45
CA ASN A 544 -32.14 -11.66 -19.12
C ASN A 544 -33.20 -10.54 -19.02
N GLY A 545 -32.86 -9.47 -18.30
CA GLY A 545 -33.28 -8.09 -18.65
C GLY A 545 -32.23 -7.44 -19.57
N PRO A 546 -32.61 -6.56 -20.52
CA PRO A 546 -31.77 -6.25 -21.67
C PRO A 546 -30.65 -5.26 -21.33
N VAL A 547 -29.41 -5.73 -21.43
CA VAL A 547 -28.26 -4.88 -21.76
C VAL A 547 -28.08 -5.02 -23.26
N GLU A 548 -28.15 -3.92 -24.02
CA GLU A 548 -27.79 -3.93 -25.44
C GLU A 548 -26.33 -4.36 -25.58
N LYS A 549 -26.10 -5.64 -25.86
CA LYS A 549 -24.81 -6.13 -26.35
C LYS A 549 -24.62 -5.56 -27.75
N SER A 550 -23.56 -4.79 -27.96
CA SER A 550 -23.21 -4.34 -29.31
C SER A 550 -22.82 -5.56 -30.14
N ALA A 551 -23.55 -5.84 -31.21
CA ALA A 551 -23.37 -6.99 -32.10
C ALA A 551 -22.04 -6.99 -32.91
N LYS A 552 -21.09 -6.11 -32.57
CA LYS A 552 -19.85 -5.87 -33.35
C LYS A 552 -18.60 -6.57 -32.80
N ASP A 553 -18.70 -7.21 -31.63
CA ASP A 553 -17.56 -7.77 -30.91
C ASP A 553 -17.67 -9.30 -30.70
N GLU A 554 -18.25 -10.03 -31.67
CA GLU A 554 -18.36 -11.49 -31.57
C GLU A 554 -17.02 -12.20 -31.85
N ILE A 555 -16.76 -13.26 -31.09
CA ILE A 555 -15.56 -14.11 -31.23
C ILE A 555 -15.71 -14.90 -32.53
N PRO A 556 -14.75 -14.87 -33.47
CA PRO A 556 -14.84 -15.66 -34.70
C PRO A 556 -14.94 -17.17 -34.40
N ASP A 557 -15.91 -17.86 -35.03
CA ASP A 557 -16.29 -19.26 -34.74
C ASP A 557 -15.20 -20.33 -35.01
N GLU A 558 -14.06 -19.97 -35.60
CA GLU A 558 -12.84 -20.80 -35.61
C GLU A 558 -11.65 -19.92 -35.98
N LEU A 559 -10.72 -19.68 -35.06
CA LEU A 559 -9.56 -18.79 -35.25
C LEU A 559 -8.49 -19.43 -36.15
N ARG A 560 -8.74 -19.47 -37.46
CA ARG A 560 -7.69 -19.78 -38.45
C ARG A 560 -6.76 -18.57 -38.60
N ILE A 561 -5.59 -18.63 -37.97
CA ILE A 561 -4.55 -17.60 -38.11
C ILE A 561 -3.99 -17.63 -39.54
N PRO A 562 -4.09 -16.54 -40.32
CA PRO A 562 -3.58 -16.51 -41.69
C PRO A 562 -2.05 -16.42 -41.69
N LYS A 563 -1.42 -16.83 -42.80
CA LYS A 563 0.05 -16.73 -42.97
C LYS A 563 0.50 -15.31 -43.33
N ALA A 564 -0.40 -14.51 -43.89
CA ALA A 564 -0.17 -13.15 -44.30
C ALA A 564 -1.38 -12.27 -43.95
N GLN A 565 -1.16 -10.97 -43.88
CA GLN A 565 -2.09 -9.97 -43.39
C GLN A 565 -1.92 -8.65 -44.13
N ARG A 566 -2.91 -7.77 -43.99
CA ARG A 566 -2.80 -6.37 -44.36
C ARG A 566 -2.03 -5.58 -43.31
N ALA A 567 -1.05 -4.78 -43.74
CA ALA A 567 -0.30 -3.88 -42.86
C ALA A 567 -0.06 -2.52 -43.53
N ALA A 568 -0.03 -1.45 -42.72
CA ALA A 568 0.34 -0.11 -43.15
C ALA A 568 1.81 0.14 -42.80
N VAL A 569 2.67 0.04 -43.81
CA VAL A 569 4.14 -0.04 -43.70
C VAL A 569 4.78 1.24 -44.20
N VAL A 570 5.73 1.77 -43.43
CA VAL A 570 6.60 2.88 -43.80
C VAL A 570 7.98 2.30 -44.14
N PHE A 571 8.34 2.31 -45.42
CA PHE A 571 9.65 1.83 -45.89
C PHE A 571 10.75 2.89 -45.76
N GLU A 572 10.36 4.17 -45.77
CA GLU A 572 11.26 5.32 -45.63
C GLU A 572 10.55 6.41 -44.82
N LEU A 573 11.19 6.94 -43.78
CA LEU A 573 10.64 8.01 -42.95
C LEU A 573 10.39 9.27 -43.78
N GLY A 574 9.30 9.99 -43.48
CA GLY A 574 8.86 11.17 -44.22
C GLY A 574 8.14 10.86 -45.54
N LYS A 575 8.04 9.59 -45.93
CA LYS A 575 7.24 9.15 -47.09
C LYS A 575 5.83 8.69 -46.65
N PRO A 576 4.84 8.73 -47.56
CA PRO A 576 3.52 8.17 -47.29
C PRO A 576 3.58 6.70 -46.89
N VAL A 577 2.60 6.27 -46.11
CA VAL A 577 2.44 4.86 -45.71
C VAL A 577 2.04 4.03 -46.93
N VAL A 578 2.64 2.85 -47.08
CA VAL A 578 2.32 1.85 -48.11
C VAL A 578 1.46 0.75 -47.49
N PHE A 579 0.38 0.34 -48.16
CA PHE A 579 -0.48 -0.74 -47.68
C PHE A 579 -0.11 -2.05 -48.36
N GLU A 580 0.41 -3.00 -47.59
CA GLU A 580 0.83 -4.33 -48.04
C GLU A 580 -0.24 -5.36 -47.64
N ASP A 581 -0.85 -6.04 -48.61
CA ASP A 581 -1.88 -7.07 -48.35
C ASP A 581 -1.31 -8.46 -48.03
N ASN A 582 0.00 -8.66 -48.24
CA ASN A 582 0.69 -9.94 -48.05
C ASN A 582 1.84 -9.84 -47.04
N TRP A 583 1.68 -9.01 -46.01
CA TRP A 583 2.67 -8.87 -44.93
C TRP A 583 2.65 -10.12 -44.04
N PRO A 584 3.78 -10.69 -43.62
CA PRO A 584 3.77 -11.94 -42.85
C PRO A 584 3.12 -11.78 -41.47
N VAL A 585 2.41 -12.81 -41.03
CA VAL A 585 1.93 -12.95 -39.64
C VAL A 585 2.96 -13.74 -38.85
N SER A 586 3.55 -13.12 -37.83
CA SER A 586 4.54 -13.75 -36.97
C SER A 586 3.89 -14.69 -35.95
N THR A 587 4.63 -15.74 -35.56
CA THR A 587 4.25 -16.62 -34.44
C THR A 587 4.76 -16.03 -33.13
N PRO A 588 3.97 -16.01 -32.04
CA PRO A 588 4.43 -15.45 -30.77
C PRO A 588 5.52 -16.33 -30.13
N GLY A 589 6.61 -15.70 -29.73
CA GLY A 589 7.68 -16.31 -28.95
C GLY A 589 7.37 -16.35 -27.45
N THR A 590 8.38 -16.69 -26.64
CA THR A 590 8.22 -16.75 -25.18
C THR A 590 7.80 -15.41 -24.59
N GLY A 591 6.75 -15.41 -23.76
CA GLY A 591 6.17 -14.23 -23.11
C GLY A 591 5.39 -13.31 -24.06
N GLU A 592 5.16 -13.73 -25.30
CA GLU A 592 4.43 -12.99 -26.33
C GLU A 592 3.07 -13.61 -26.63
N VAL A 593 2.18 -12.80 -27.14
CA VAL A 593 0.90 -13.23 -27.71
C VAL A 593 0.75 -12.65 -29.10
N LEU A 594 -0.04 -13.32 -29.93
CA LEU A 594 -0.55 -12.77 -31.18
C LEU A 594 -1.94 -12.21 -30.90
N VAL A 595 -2.13 -10.93 -31.20
CA VAL A 595 -3.42 -10.25 -31.07
C VAL A 595 -3.95 -9.95 -32.46
N HIS A 596 -5.19 -10.38 -32.75
CA HIS A 596 -5.97 -9.89 -33.87
C HIS A 596 -6.57 -8.54 -33.48
N VAL A 597 -6.01 -7.47 -34.02
CA VAL A 597 -6.42 -6.08 -33.76
C VAL A 597 -7.70 -5.84 -34.55
N ILE A 598 -8.76 -5.42 -33.86
CA ILE A 598 -10.04 -5.08 -34.48
C ILE A 598 -10.10 -3.58 -34.74
N ARG A 599 -9.72 -2.80 -33.73
CA ARG A 599 -9.71 -1.34 -33.75
C ARG A 599 -8.36 -0.82 -33.32
N THR A 600 -7.91 0.28 -33.92
CA THR A 600 -6.74 1.00 -33.42
C THR A 600 -6.92 2.50 -33.52
N GLY A 601 -6.56 3.22 -32.47
CA GLY A 601 -6.57 4.69 -32.47
C GLY A 601 -5.40 5.28 -33.26
N VAL A 602 -5.54 6.53 -33.69
CA VAL A 602 -4.46 7.30 -34.35
C VAL A 602 -4.14 8.55 -33.54
N CYS A 603 -2.85 8.77 -33.29
CA CYS A 603 -2.32 9.84 -32.47
C CYS A 603 -1.21 10.62 -33.19
N HIS A 604 -0.98 11.88 -32.77
CA HIS A 604 0.10 12.71 -33.32
C HIS A 604 1.48 12.09 -33.14
N SER A 605 1.68 11.25 -32.12
CA SER A 605 2.92 10.48 -31.96
C SER A 605 3.19 9.60 -33.17
N ASP A 606 2.17 8.92 -33.72
CA ASP A 606 2.35 8.07 -34.90
C ASP A 606 2.74 8.89 -36.14
N LEU A 607 2.09 10.06 -36.30
CA LEU A 607 2.41 11.01 -37.37
C LEU A 607 3.87 11.49 -37.27
N HIS A 608 4.30 11.92 -36.08
CA HIS A 608 5.65 12.41 -35.84
C HIS A 608 6.72 11.32 -36.04
N THR A 609 6.44 10.08 -35.63
CA THR A 609 7.34 8.95 -35.89
C THR A 609 7.45 8.70 -37.38
N MET A 610 6.33 8.65 -38.12
CA MET A 610 6.34 8.48 -39.57
C MET A 610 7.09 9.61 -40.28
N GLU A 611 6.99 10.85 -39.81
CA GLU A 611 7.70 12.02 -40.36
C GLU A 611 9.21 12.04 -40.04
N GLY A 612 9.70 11.10 -39.23
CA GLY A 612 11.11 11.02 -38.85
C GLY A 612 11.52 11.97 -37.73
N ALA A 613 10.56 12.47 -36.94
CA ALA A 613 10.86 13.30 -35.76
C ALA A 613 11.52 12.48 -34.63
N THR A 614 11.44 11.15 -34.68
CA THR A 614 12.10 10.26 -33.72
C THR A 614 13.32 9.59 -34.35
N PRO A 615 14.55 10.02 -34.00
CA PRO A 615 15.77 9.42 -34.53
C PRO A 615 15.88 7.93 -34.20
N GLY A 616 16.38 7.13 -35.14
CA GLY A 616 16.65 5.70 -34.91
C GLY A 616 15.43 4.78 -35.00
N THR A 617 14.29 5.26 -35.53
CA THR A 617 13.12 4.42 -35.80
C THR A 617 13.48 3.29 -36.79
N PRO A 618 13.29 2.00 -36.44
CA PRO A 618 13.62 0.88 -37.32
C PRO A 618 12.76 0.85 -38.59
N LEU A 619 13.35 0.53 -39.74
CA LEU A 619 12.65 0.35 -41.02
C LEU A 619 12.80 -1.11 -41.51
N PRO A 620 11.79 -1.70 -42.17
CA PRO A 620 10.45 -1.14 -42.40
C PRO A 620 9.67 -0.98 -41.09
N HIS A 621 8.91 0.11 -40.98
CA HIS A 621 8.20 0.51 -39.77
C HIS A 621 6.69 0.29 -39.92
N ILE A 622 6.03 -0.22 -38.88
CA ILE A 622 4.56 -0.23 -38.77
C ILE A 622 4.20 0.61 -37.55
N GLY A 623 3.41 1.67 -37.74
CA GLY A 623 3.01 2.58 -36.68
C GLY A 623 1.81 2.09 -35.86
N GLY A 624 1.33 2.95 -34.95
CA GLY A 624 0.11 2.73 -34.17
C GLY A 624 0.39 2.07 -32.82
N HIS A 625 -0.23 2.59 -31.76
CA HIS A 625 0.02 2.14 -30.39
C HIS A 625 -1.25 2.09 -29.51
N GLU A 626 -2.41 1.95 -30.15
CA GLU A 626 -3.74 2.07 -29.53
C GLU A 626 -4.65 0.91 -29.96
N GLY A 627 -4.10 -0.29 -30.11
CA GLY A 627 -4.82 -1.45 -30.67
C GLY A 627 -5.70 -2.14 -29.64
N ALA A 628 -6.93 -2.48 -30.02
CA ALA A 628 -7.88 -3.24 -29.22
C ALA A 628 -8.39 -4.44 -30.03
N GLY A 629 -8.39 -5.62 -29.43
CA GLY A 629 -8.84 -6.83 -30.11
C GLY A 629 -8.72 -8.09 -29.27
N PHE A 630 -8.56 -9.22 -29.95
CA PHE A 630 -8.57 -10.55 -29.34
C PHE A 630 -7.21 -11.22 -29.38
N VAL A 631 -6.87 -11.94 -28.32
CA VAL A 631 -5.73 -12.86 -28.34
C VAL A 631 -6.09 -14.06 -29.21
N VAL A 632 -5.24 -14.38 -30.19
CA VAL A 632 -5.49 -15.47 -31.14
C VAL A 632 -4.44 -16.59 -31.06
N ALA A 633 -3.27 -16.29 -30.51
CA ALA A 633 -2.28 -17.28 -30.10
C ALA A 633 -1.48 -16.79 -28.91
N VAL A 634 -0.97 -17.72 -28.11
CA VAL A 634 -0.10 -17.45 -26.96
C VAL A 634 1.21 -18.20 -27.15
N GLY A 635 2.33 -17.55 -26.87
CA GLY A 635 3.64 -18.19 -26.85
C GLY A 635 3.93 -18.88 -25.52
N ALA A 636 5.10 -19.52 -25.42
CA ALA A 636 5.53 -20.17 -24.18
C ALA A 636 5.63 -19.18 -23.00
N GLU A 637 5.50 -19.67 -21.77
CA GLU A 637 5.60 -18.85 -20.53
C GLU A 637 4.59 -17.68 -20.40
N VAL A 638 3.51 -17.71 -21.18
CA VAL A 638 2.33 -16.84 -20.97
C VAL A 638 1.32 -17.60 -20.12
N HIS A 639 0.94 -17.05 -18.97
CA HIS A 639 0.08 -17.74 -17.99
C HIS A 639 -1.18 -16.96 -17.59
N ASP A 640 -1.18 -15.64 -17.77
CA ASP A 640 -2.23 -14.73 -17.34
C ASP A 640 -3.08 -14.19 -18.52
N VAL A 641 -2.83 -14.66 -19.74
CA VAL A 641 -3.57 -14.35 -20.97
C VAL A 641 -3.92 -15.67 -21.66
N LYS A 642 -5.12 -15.78 -22.21
CA LYS A 642 -5.51 -16.93 -23.07
C LYS A 642 -6.12 -16.47 -24.39
N VAL A 643 -6.16 -17.39 -25.35
CA VAL A 643 -6.87 -17.20 -26.62
C VAL A 643 -8.34 -16.84 -26.34
N GLY A 644 -8.85 -15.85 -27.07
CA GLY A 644 -10.19 -15.29 -26.90
C GLY A 644 -10.27 -14.11 -25.92
N ASP A 645 -9.23 -13.83 -25.13
CA ASP A 645 -9.25 -12.68 -24.22
C ASP A 645 -9.30 -11.35 -25.01
N ARG A 646 -10.10 -10.41 -24.50
CA ARG A 646 -10.18 -9.02 -24.97
C ARG A 646 -9.02 -8.22 -24.40
N VAL A 647 -8.12 -7.76 -25.26
CA VAL A 647 -6.88 -7.09 -24.83
C VAL A 647 -6.61 -5.81 -25.61
N GLY A 648 -5.92 -4.89 -24.94
CA GLY A 648 -5.43 -3.65 -25.51
C GLY A 648 -3.91 -3.62 -25.58
N ILE A 649 -3.38 -3.15 -26.70
CA ILE A 649 -1.96 -2.90 -26.94
C ILE A 649 -1.74 -1.40 -26.79
N LYS A 650 -0.87 -1.04 -25.83
CA LYS A 650 -0.52 0.34 -25.48
C LYS A 650 0.83 0.74 -26.07
N PHE A 651 1.18 2.02 -25.95
CA PHE A 651 2.51 2.52 -26.32
C PHE A 651 3.64 1.79 -25.60
N ILE A 652 3.56 1.58 -24.27
CA ILE A 652 4.57 0.80 -23.54
C ILE A 652 4.16 -0.67 -23.56
N SER A 653 4.80 -1.48 -24.41
CA SER A 653 4.52 -2.92 -24.53
C SER A 653 5.25 -3.75 -23.48
N TYR A 654 6.43 -3.33 -23.04
CA TYR A 654 7.25 -4.11 -22.13
C TYR A 654 8.06 -3.21 -21.24
N THR A 655 8.27 -3.67 -20.00
CA THR A 655 9.17 -3.05 -19.02
C THR A 655 9.95 -4.16 -18.34
N CYS A 656 11.22 -3.92 -18.01
CA CYS A 656 12.09 -5.00 -17.55
C CYS A 656 11.72 -5.63 -16.20
N GLY A 657 10.78 -5.05 -15.45
CA GLY A 657 10.33 -5.52 -14.13
C GLY A 657 11.38 -5.49 -13.02
N THR A 658 12.61 -5.08 -13.32
CA THR A 658 13.79 -5.33 -12.47
C THR A 658 14.69 -4.11 -12.26
N CYS A 659 14.54 -3.03 -13.04
CA CYS A 659 15.25 -1.78 -12.76
C CYS A 659 14.60 -1.02 -11.60
N GLU A 660 15.31 -0.06 -11.02
CA GLU A 660 14.82 0.72 -9.87
C GLU A 660 13.43 1.34 -10.10
N TYR A 661 13.18 1.84 -11.32
CA TYR A 661 11.91 2.45 -11.67
C TYR A 661 10.77 1.43 -11.74
N CYS A 662 10.98 0.29 -12.40
CA CYS A 662 9.98 -0.79 -12.43
C CYS A 662 9.69 -1.31 -11.02
N LEU A 663 10.73 -1.47 -10.21
CA LEU A 663 10.66 -1.96 -8.84
C LEU A 663 9.96 -0.99 -7.87
N ALA A 664 9.96 0.30 -8.19
CA ALA A 664 9.28 1.36 -7.45
C ALA A 664 7.86 1.66 -7.96
N GLY A 665 7.34 0.92 -8.95
CA GLY A 665 6.04 1.20 -9.57
C GLY A 665 6.05 2.37 -10.56
N HIS A 666 7.22 2.82 -11.00
CA HIS A 666 7.42 3.87 -12.00
C HIS A 666 7.89 3.28 -13.33
N GLU A 667 7.28 2.19 -13.76
CA GLU A 667 7.73 1.42 -14.93
C GLU A 667 7.68 2.20 -16.25
N THR A 668 6.93 3.30 -16.30
CA THR A 668 6.77 4.17 -17.47
C THR A 668 8.04 4.92 -17.86
N VAL A 669 9.01 5.03 -16.93
CA VAL A 669 10.35 5.59 -17.18
C VAL A 669 11.44 4.51 -17.21
N CYS A 670 11.07 3.25 -17.44
CA CYS A 670 12.03 2.18 -17.60
C CYS A 670 12.91 2.42 -18.84
N GLU A 671 14.23 2.42 -18.65
CA GLU A 671 15.21 2.58 -19.75
C GLU A 671 15.24 1.40 -20.72
N ARG A 672 14.76 0.23 -20.25
CA ARG A 672 14.67 -1.01 -21.03
C ARG A 672 13.26 -1.28 -21.54
N GLN A 673 12.41 -0.26 -21.58
CA GLN A 673 11.06 -0.40 -22.10
C GLN A 673 11.08 -0.64 -23.62
N GLN A 674 10.11 -1.39 -24.13
CA GLN A 674 9.86 -1.49 -25.56
C GLN A 674 8.55 -0.79 -25.90
N THR A 675 8.60 0.07 -26.90
CA THR A 675 7.47 0.91 -27.30
C THR A 675 6.84 0.44 -28.61
N THR A 676 5.55 0.13 -28.55
CA THR A 676 4.72 -0.27 -29.71
C THR A 676 4.61 0.87 -30.70
N GLY A 677 4.77 0.58 -32.00
CA GLY A 677 4.67 1.60 -33.04
C GLY A 677 5.82 2.61 -32.98
N LEU A 678 6.92 2.26 -32.32
CA LEU A 678 8.16 3.04 -32.30
C LEU A 678 9.39 2.12 -32.31
N ALA A 679 9.66 1.42 -31.21
CA ALA A 679 10.80 0.49 -31.11
C ALA A 679 10.48 -0.90 -31.68
N ILE A 680 9.21 -1.30 -31.62
CA ILE A 680 8.69 -2.57 -32.17
C ILE A 680 7.48 -2.28 -33.08
N PRO A 681 7.12 -3.19 -34.00
CA PRO A 681 5.96 -3.01 -34.89
C PRO A 681 4.68 -2.68 -34.13
N GLY A 682 3.91 -1.74 -34.68
CA GLY A 682 2.71 -1.20 -34.08
C GLY A 682 1.42 -1.88 -34.50
N THR A 683 0.32 -1.18 -34.30
CA THR A 683 -1.07 -1.69 -34.40
C THR A 683 -1.77 -1.33 -35.70
N PHE A 684 -1.11 -0.65 -36.65
CA PHE A 684 -1.63 -0.42 -38.01
C PHE A 684 -1.45 -1.67 -38.91
N GLN A 685 -1.87 -2.82 -38.40
CA GLN A 685 -1.85 -4.12 -39.07
C GLN A 685 -2.90 -5.03 -38.41
N GLN A 686 -3.34 -6.09 -39.08
CA GLN A 686 -4.43 -6.95 -38.59
C GLN A 686 -4.00 -7.80 -37.39
N TYR A 687 -2.75 -8.28 -37.37
CA TYR A 687 -2.20 -9.17 -36.36
C TYR A 687 -0.86 -8.63 -35.84
N VAL A 688 -0.76 -8.50 -34.52
CA VAL A 688 0.40 -7.90 -33.84
C VAL A 688 0.95 -8.84 -32.79
N ILE A 689 2.29 -8.98 -32.76
CA ILE A 689 2.99 -9.57 -31.63
C ILE A 689 3.07 -8.54 -30.50
N ALA A 690 2.51 -8.89 -29.35
CA ALA A 690 2.55 -8.07 -28.15
C ALA A 690 3.12 -8.87 -26.98
N LYS A 691 3.80 -8.18 -26.06
CA LYS A 691 4.29 -8.80 -24.82
C LYS A 691 3.12 -8.92 -23.85
N ALA A 692 2.85 -10.14 -23.36
CA ALA A 692 1.72 -10.45 -22.49
C ALA A 692 1.66 -9.50 -21.27
N GLN A 693 2.83 -9.22 -20.69
CA GLN A 693 3.03 -8.35 -19.53
C GLN A 693 2.50 -6.91 -19.74
N GLY A 694 2.51 -6.37 -20.96
CA GLY A 694 2.12 -4.99 -21.26
C GLY A 694 0.66 -4.81 -21.67
N LEU A 695 -0.08 -5.91 -21.85
CA LEU A 695 -1.45 -5.86 -22.34
C LEU A 695 -2.38 -5.19 -21.32
N ALA A 696 -3.23 -4.31 -21.82
CA ALA A 696 -4.41 -3.86 -21.10
C ALA A 696 -5.47 -4.95 -21.15
N ARG A 697 -6.17 -5.19 -20.04
CA ARG A 697 -7.36 -6.07 -20.02
C ARG A 697 -8.57 -5.21 -20.30
N ILE A 698 -9.27 -5.48 -21.39
CA ILE A 698 -10.45 -4.71 -21.79
C ILE A 698 -11.68 -5.37 -21.14
N PRO A 699 -12.42 -4.68 -20.25
CA PRO A 699 -13.65 -5.23 -19.67
C PRO A 699 -14.68 -5.58 -20.75
N ALA A 700 -15.55 -6.54 -20.47
CA ALA A 700 -16.56 -6.99 -21.42
C ALA A 700 -17.57 -5.88 -21.77
N GLU A 701 -17.79 -4.95 -20.84
CA GLU A 701 -18.67 -3.79 -20.95
C GLU A 701 -18.09 -2.70 -21.86
N VAL A 702 -16.78 -2.73 -22.16
CA VAL A 702 -16.10 -1.73 -22.98
C VAL A 702 -15.91 -2.27 -24.39
N SER A 703 -16.63 -1.69 -25.36
CA SER A 703 -16.43 -1.98 -26.78
C SER A 703 -15.01 -1.62 -27.23
N PHE A 704 -14.48 -2.29 -28.25
CA PHE A 704 -13.15 -1.96 -28.78
C PHE A 704 -13.06 -0.52 -29.32
N ASP A 705 -14.16 0.00 -29.87
CA ASP A 705 -14.26 1.39 -30.35
C ASP A 705 -13.97 2.41 -29.25
N GLN A 706 -14.44 2.12 -28.03
CA GLN A 706 -14.22 2.96 -26.86
C GLN A 706 -12.89 2.64 -26.17
N ALA A 707 -12.44 1.39 -26.19
CA ALA A 707 -11.19 1.00 -25.54
C ALA A 707 -9.96 1.58 -26.24
N ALA A 708 -9.87 1.47 -27.57
CA ALA A 708 -8.68 1.83 -28.34
C ALA A 708 -8.15 3.25 -28.04
N PRO A 709 -8.96 4.32 -28.10
CA PRO A 709 -8.50 5.68 -27.77
C PRO A 709 -8.08 5.86 -26.31
N ILE A 710 -8.60 5.02 -25.40
CA ILE A 710 -8.29 5.09 -23.97
C ILE A 710 -6.88 4.56 -23.72
N LEU A 711 -6.42 3.58 -24.51
CA LEU A 711 -5.09 2.93 -24.40
C LEU A 711 -3.90 3.89 -24.57
N CYS A 712 -4.14 5.12 -25.03
CA CYS A 712 -3.15 6.20 -25.03
C CYS A 712 -3.74 7.47 -24.40
N ALA A 713 -4.68 8.13 -25.08
CA ALA A 713 -5.17 9.45 -24.67
C ALA A 713 -5.89 9.39 -23.31
N GLY A 714 -6.77 8.41 -23.11
CA GLY A 714 -7.53 8.26 -21.86
C GLY A 714 -6.63 8.01 -20.65
N ILE A 715 -5.72 7.05 -20.75
CA ILE A 715 -4.77 6.73 -19.67
C ILE A 715 -3.84 7.91 -19.40
N SER A 716 -3.39 8.63 -20.44
CA SER A 716 -2.50 9.80 -20.28
C SER A 716 -3.17 10.91 -19.49
N VAL A 717 -4.42 11.26 -19.83
CA VAL A 717 -5.11 12.33 -19.10
C VAL A 717 -5.58 11.89 -17.72
N TYR A 718 -5.98 10.62 -17.55
CA TYR A 718 -6.31 10.06 -16.24
C TYR A 718 -5.12 10.11 -15.30
N LYS A 719 -3.96 9.60 -15.74
CA LYS A 719 -2.71 9.68 -14.98
C LYS A 719 -2.33 11.13 -14.70
N GLY A 720 -2.37 12.01 -15.70
CA GLY A 720 -2.04 13.42 -15.49
C GLY A 720 -2.94 14.12 -14.49
N LEU A 721 -4.23 13.77 -14.42
CA LEU A 721 -5.14 14.26 -13.38
C LEU A 721 -4.74 13.76 -11.98
N LYS A 722 -4.32 12.50 -11.84
CA LYS A 722 -3.76 11.98 -10.57
C LYS A 722 -2.48 12.71 -10.18
N GLU A 723 -1.63 13.05 -11.15
CA GLU A 723 -0.38 13.78 -10.92
C GLU A 723 -0.56 15.23 -10.44
N LEU A 724 -1.76 15.81 -10.59
CA LEU A 724 -2.07 17.14 -10.05
C LEU A 724 -2.07 17.16 -8.51
N ASP A 725 -2.37 16.02 -7.87
CA ASP A 725 -2.49 15.90 -6.41
C ASP A 725 -3.49 16.92 -5.80
N ILE A 726 -4.63 17.10 -6.47
CA ILE A 726 -5.72 17.97 -6.03
C ILE A 726 -6.91 17.16 -5.51
N LYS A 727 -7.74 17.81 -4.69
CA LYS A 727 -8.90 17.19 -4.02
C LYS A 727 -10.20 17.43 -4.78
N ALA A 728 -11.18 16.55 -4.59
CA ALA A 728 -12.54 16.78 -5.06
C ALA A 728 -13.06 18.16 -4.62
N GLY A 729 -13.77 18.86 -5.50
CA GLY A 729 -14.24 20.23 -5.34
C GLY A 729 -13.23 21.32 -5.71
N GLN A 730 -11.95 20.98 -5.89
CA GLN A 730 -10.91 21.92 -6.34
C GLN A 730 -10.94 22.14 -7.86
N TRP A 731 -10.44 23.31 -8.27
CA TRP A 731 -10.38 23.71 -9.69
C TRP A 731 -9.19 23.10 -10.43
N VAL A 732 -9.48 22.44 -11.55
CA VAL A 732 -8.52 22.07 -12.59
C VAL A 732 -8.77 22.89 -13.85
N CYS A 733 -7.73 23.53 -14.38
CA CYS A 733 -7.75 24.14 -15.71
C CYS A 733 -7.22 23.14 -16.74
N VAL A 734 -7.89 23.03 -17.89
CA VAL A 734 -7.49 22.15 -18.99
C VAL A 734 -7.32 22.98 -20.27
N PRO A 735 -6.13 23.56 -20.52
CA PRO A 735 -5.79 24.13 -21.83
C PRO A 735 -5.79 23.05 -22.92
N GLY A 736 -6.58 23.25 -23.97
CA GLY A 736 -6.82 22.28 -25.05
C GLY A 736 -8.00 21.34 -24.77
N ALA A 737 -8.96 21.77 -23.95
CA ALA A 737 -10.08 20.94 -23.48
C ALA A 737 -11.00 20.41 -24.58
N GLY A 738 -11.12 21.09 -25.72
CA GLY A 738 -11.97 20.64 -26.84
C GLY A 738 -11.25 19.72 -27.83
N GLY A 739 -9.98 19.38 -27.58
CA GLY A 739 -9.19 18.49 -28.44
C GLY A 739 -9.34 17.00 -28.11
N GLY A 740 -8.59 16.17 -28.83
CA GLY A 740 -8.62 14.70 -28.68
C GLY A 740 -8.25 14.18 -27.28
N LEU A 741 -7.32 14.83 -26.56
CA LEU A 741 -7.03 14.51 -25.17
C LEU A 741 -7.97 15.26 -24.20
N GLY A 742 -8.21 16.53 -24.49
CA GLY A 742 -8.96 17.43 -23.61
C GLY A 742 -10.38 16.97 -23.31
N HIS A 743 -11.11 16.47 -24.30
CA HIS A 743 -12.49 16.07 -24.10
C HIS A 743 -12.60 14.84 -23.16
N LEU A 744 -11.58 13.98 -23.14
CA LEU A 744 -11.46 12.90 -22.14
C LEU A 744 -11.06 13.47 -20.77
N ALA A 745 -10.11 14.41 -20.73
CA ALA A 745 -9.68 15.06 -19.49
C ALA A 745 -10.83 15.74 -18.76
N VAL A 746 -11.72 16.42 -19.48
CA VAL A 746 -12.93 17.05 -18.91
C VAL A 746 -13.83 16.01 -18.22
N GLN A 747 -14.08 14.87 -18.90
CA GLN A 747 -14.93 13.81 -18.36
C GLN A 747 -14.30 13.12 -17.14
N TYR A 748 -13.01 12.77 -17.21
CA TYR A 748 -12.29 12.22 -16.05
C TYR A 748 -12.25 13.22 -14.89
N ALA A 749 -11.96 14.49 -15.14
CA ALA A 749 -11.96 15.51 -14.10
C ALA A 749 -13.31 15.62 -13.40
N LYS A 750 -14.40 15.59 -14.18
CA LYS A 750 -15.77 15.58 -13.65
C LYS A 750 -16.05 14.33 -12.81
N ALA A 751 -15.69 13.15 -13.33
CA ALA A 751 -15.91 11.87 -12.66
C ALA A 751 -15.06 11.70 -11.38
N MET A 752 -13.89 12.33 -11.33
CA MET A 752 -13.01 12.40 -10.15
C MET A 752 -13.46 13.47 -9.13
N GLY A 753 -14.54 14.21 -9.43
CA GLY A 753 -15.12 15.20 -8.53
C GLY A 753 -14.44 16.57 -8.55
N PHE A 754 -13.59 16.86 -9.53
CA PHE A 754 -12.97 18.19 -9.68
C PHE A 754 -13.93 19.18 -10.33
N ARG A 755 -13.66 20.48 -10.14
CA ARG A 755 -14.30 21.55 -10.89
C ARG A 755 -13.45 21.86 -12.12
N CYS A 756 -13.99 21.67 -13.31
CA CYS A 756 -13.21 21.77 -14.54
C CYS A 756 -13.44 23.10 -15.25
N LEU A 757 -12.37 23.89 -15.42
CA LEU A 757 -12.33 25.03 -16.32
C LEU A 757 -11.68 24.58 -17.65
N ALA A 758 -12.52 24.41 -18.67
CA ALA A 758 -12.09 24.13 -20.03
C ALA A 758 -11.56 25.41 -20.70
N ILE A 759 -10.38 25.34 -21.30
CA ILE A 759 -9.78 26.47 -22.05
C ILE A 759 -9.51 25.99 -23.48
N ASP A 760 -10.23 26.53 -24.46
CA ASP A 760 -10.02 26.24 -25.89
C ASP A 760 -10.55 27.40 -26.76
N GLY A 761 -10.60 27.26 -28.08
CA GLY A 761 -11.01 28.30 -29.03
C GLY A 761 -12.27 27.94 -29.81
N GLY A 762 -13.25 28.85 -29.84
CA GLY A 762 -14.45 28.75 -30.69
C GLY A 762 -15.68 28.08 -30.06
N GLU A 763 -16.85 28.31 -30.66
CA GLU A 763 -18.16 27.94 -30.06
C GLU A 763 -18.45 26.44 -30.11
N SER A 764 -18.05 25.73 -31.16
CA SER A 764 -18.28 24.27 -31.24
C SER A 764 -17.57 23.51 -30.11
N LYS A 765 -16.34 23.92 -29.79
CA LYS A 765 -15.58 23.36 -28.66
C LYS A 765 -16.15 23.79 -27.31
N ARG A 766 -16.73 24.98 -27.22
CA ARG A 766 -17.45 25.44 -26.02
C ARG A 766 -18.63 24.53 -25.71
N GLU A 767 -19.51 24.32 -26.69
CA GLU A 767 -20.67 23.45 -26.55
C GLU A 767 -20.25 22.04 -26.15
N LEU A 768 -19.24 21.48 -26.84
CA LEU A 768 -18.69 20.18 -26.52
C LEU A 768 -18.19 20.07 -25.08
N CYS A 769 -17.32 20.99 -24.64
CA CYS A 769 -16.74 20.93 -23.29
C CYS A 769 -17.80 21.03 -22.19
N LEU A 770 -18.79 21.91 -22.37
CA LEU A 770 -19.88 22.08 -21.41
C LEU A 770 -20.79 20.85 -21.38
N GLN A 771 -21.11 20.26 -22.54
CA GLN A 771 -21.86 19.01 -22.63
C GLN A 771 -21.16 17.85 -21.91
N LEU A 772 -19.82 17.80 -22.00
CA LEU A 772 -19.00 16.77 -21.35
C LEU A 772 -18.76 17.01 -19.86
N GLY A 773 -19.31 18.08 -19.28
CA GLY A 773 -19.33 18.31 -17.84
C GLY A 773 -18.32 19.33 -17.32
N ALA A 774 -17.71 20.15 -18.19
CA ALA A 774 -16.93 21.29 -17.73
C ALA A 774 -17.83 22.28 -16.96
N ASP A 775 -17.38 22.72 -15.78
CA ASP A 775 -18.08 23.72 -14.96
C ASP A 775 -18.06 25.11 -15.61
N SER A 776 -17.03 25.40 -16.41
CA SER A 776 -16.86 26.67 -17.10
C SER A 776 -16.00 26.48 -18.34
N TYR A 777 -16.18 27.36 -19.32
CA TYR A 777 -15.40 27.40 -20.55
C TYR A 777 -14.84 28.81 -20.76
N LEU A 778 -13.58 28.89 -21.18
CA LEU A 778 -12.90 30.12 -21.54
C LEU A 778 -12.39 30.03 -22.98
N ASP A 779 -12.92 30.90 -23.83
CA ASP A 779 -12.52 31.02 -25.22
C ASP A 779 -11.27 31.90 -25.35
N PHE A 780 -10.11 31.31 -25.64
CA PHE A 780 -8.87 32.09 -25.77
C PHE A 780 -8.81 32.97 -27.02
N LEU A 781 -9.68 32.74 -28.03
CA LEU A 781 -9.71 33.57 -29.25
C LEU A 781 -10.40 34.91 -29.01
N SER A 782 -11.41 34.94 -28.14
CA SER A 782 -12.18 36.15 -27.82
C SER A 782 -11.75 36.80 -26.50
N THR A 783 -10.97 36.11 -25.66
CA THR A 783 -10.49 36.62 -24.37
C THR A 783 -9.13 37.32 -24.53
N LYS A 784 -9.09 38.63 -24.26
CA LYS A 784 -7.85 39.43 -24.32
C LYS A 784 -6.82 39.04 -23.25
N ASP A 785 -7.27 38.79 -22.03
CA ASP A 785 -6.41 38.42 -20.89
C ASP A 785 -6.90 37.11 -20.27
N VAL A 786 -6.35 36.01 -20.79
CA VAL A 786 -6.67 34.65 -20.34
C VAL A 786 -6.33 34.46 -18.87
N ILE A 787 -5.21 35.03 -18.39
CA ILE A 787 -4.71 34.82 -17.02
C ILE A 787 -5.68 35.43 -16.01
N SER A 788 -6.04 36.69 -16.21
CA SER A 788 -6.96 37.39 -15.31
C SER A 788 -8.34 36.75 -15.28
N GLU A 789 -8.85 36.28 -16.43
CA GLU A 789 -10.15 35.65 -16.50
C GLU A 789 -10.15 34.25 -15.86
N VAL A 790 -9.07 33.47 -16.00
CA VAL A 790 -8.90 32.20 -15.25
C VAL A 790 -8.93 32.47 -13.74
N ILE A 791 -8.18 33.46 -13.25
CA ILE A 791 -8.14 33.81 -11.81
C ILE A 791 -9.53 34.21 -11.30
N LYS A 792 -10.28 34.97 -12.11
CA LYS A 792 -11.64 35.41 -11.79
C LYS A 792 -12.62 34.24 -11.71
N ILE A 793 -12.65 33.36 -12.71
CA ILE A 793 -13.54 32.18 -12.73
C ILE A 793 -13.24 31.25 -11.55
N THR A 794 -11.95 30.98 -11.31
CA THR A 794 -11.50 30.08 -10.26
C THR A 794 -11.52 30.70 -8.85
N LYS A 795 -11.80 32.01 -8.75
CA LYS A 795 -11.83 32.79 -7.51
C LYS A 795 -10.50 32.78 -6.75
N GLY A 796 -9.40 33.03 -7.46
CA GLY A 796 -8.06 33.15 -6.86
C GLY A 796 -6.98 32.26 -7.48
N GLY A 797 -7.26 31.65 -8.64
CA GLY A 797 -6.34 30.79 -9.37
C GLY A 797 -6.68 29.30 -9.28
N ALA A 798 -6.15 28.54 -10.23
CA ALA A 798 -6.39 27.10 -10.34
C ALA A 798 -5.59 26.29 -9.31
N HIS A 799 -6.16 25.21 -8.79
CA HIS A 799 -5.41 24.29 -7.91
C HIS A 799 -4.54 23.35 -8.74
N GLY A 800 -5.07 22.90 -9.88
CA GLY A 800 -4.35 22.11 -10.87
C GLY A 800 -4.45 22.72 -12.27
N ALA A 801 -3.42 22.53 -13.09
CA ALA A 801 -3.49 22.78 -14.54
C ALA A 801 -2.97 21.55 -15.29
N LEU A 802 -3.84 20.91 -16.08
CA LEU A 802 -3.49 19.79 -16.94
C LEU A 802 -3.31 20.29 -18.37
N ILE A 803 -2.06 20.45 -18.81
CA ILE A 803 -1.76 21.03 -20.11
C ILE A 803 -1.75 19.93 -21.17
N VAL A 804 -2.80 19.93 -22.00
CA VAL A 804 -2.94 19.03 -23.16
C VAL A 804 -2.90 19.78 -24.50
N ALA A 805 -2.83 21.11 -24.46
CA ALA A 805 -2.65 21.96 -25.63
C ALA A 805 -1.23 21.86 -26.20
N THR A 806 -1.14 21.70 -27.51
CA THR A 806 0.12 21.68 -28.26
C THR A 806 0.72 23.07 -28.52
N SER A 807 0.45 24.05 -27.65
CA SER A 807 0.95 25.42 -27.78
C SER A 807 1.88 25.80 -26.63
N GLN A 808 3.03 26.41 -26.95
CA GLN A 808 3.96 26.91 -25.94
C GLN A 808 3.31 27.94 -25.00
N VAL A 809 2.40 28.76 -25.53
CA VAL A 809 1.68 29.79 -24.76
C VAL A 809 0.93 29.19 -23.57
N ALA A 810 0.32 28.00 -23.72
CA ALA A 810 -0.37 27.33 -22.62
C ALA A 810 0.58 27.00 -21.45
N TYR A 811 1.81 26.60 -21.74
CA TYR A 811 2.85 26.33 -20.74
C TYR A 811 3.33 27.61 -20.04
N SER A 812 3.57 28.69 -20.80
CA SER A 812 4.03 29.96 -20.24
C SER A 812 2.96 30.66 -19.40
N GLN A 813 1.68 30.51 -19.76
CA GLN A 813 0.58 31.14 -19.02
C GLN A 813 0.23 30.40 -17.72
N ALA A 814 0.41 29.07 -17.67
CA ALA A 814 -0.03 28.26 -16.53
C ALA A 814 0.49 28.75 -15.17
N PRO A 815 1.80 28.99 -14.97
CA PRO A 815 2.33 29.50 -13.69
C PRO A 815 1.68 30.80 -13.20
N LEU A 816 1.18 31.63 -14.13
CA LEU A 816 0.64 32.95 -13.81
C LEU A 816 -0.77 32.85 -13.21
N TYR A 817 -1.60 31.91 -13.68
CA TYR A 817 -2.98 31.75 -13.20
C TYR A 817 -3.19 30.67 -12.13
N MET A 818 -2.14 30.00 -11.66
CA MET A 818 -2.26 29.03 -10.56
C MET A 818 -2.71 29.67 -9.25
N ARG A 819 -3.08 28.88 -8.26
CA ARG A 819 -3.20 29.26 -6.84
C ARG A 819 -1.85 29.00 -6.14
N PRO A 820 -1.52 29.65 -5.00
CA PRO A 820 -0.42 29.17 -4.17
C PRO A 820 -0.58 27.69 -3.83
N TRP A 821 0.52 26.93 -3.87
CA TRP A 821 0.57 25.46 -3.80
C TRP A 821 -0.06 24.71 -4.98
N GLY A 822 -0.34 25.39 -6.09
CA GLY A 822 -0.90 24.73 -7.27
C GLY A 822 0.11 23.85 -8.02
N THR A 823 -0.41 22.82 -8.69
CA THR A 823 0.36 21.87 -9.49
C THR A 823 0.05 22.02 -10.98
N ILE A 824 1.08 22.11 -11.80
CA ILE A 824 1.00 22.13 -13.26
C ILE A 824 1.55 20.81 -13.78
N VAL A 825 0.72 20.08 -14.53
CA VAL A 825 1.10 18.81 -15.17
C VAL A 825 1.23 19.02 -16.68
N CYS A 826 2.42 18.72 -17.18
CA CYS A 826 2.78 18.78 -18.59
C CYS A 826 2.60 17.40 -19.24
N ILE A 827 1.68 17.28 -20.21
CA ILE A 827 1.46 16.05 -20.99
C ILE A 827 1.94 16.20 -22.44
N SER A 828 1.44 17.22 -23.15
CA SER A 828 1.72 17.36 -24.58
C SER A 828 3.20 17.63 -24.86
N LEU A 829 3.67 17.26 -26.05
CA LEU A 829 5.05 17.41 -26.49
C LEU A 829 5.12 18.29 -27.76
N PRO A 830 4.81 19.60 -27.68
CA PRO A 830 4.97 20.48 -28.83
C PRO A 830 6.44 20.63 -29.21
N ALA A 831 6.72 20.53 -30.51
CA ALA A 831 8.08 20.64 -31.02
C ALA A 831 8.75 21.96 -30.59
N ASN A 832 9.95 21.87 -30.02
CA ASN A 832 10.77 22.99 -29.57
C ASN A 832 10.13 23.90 -28.50
N ALA A 833 9.02 23.51 -27.89
CA ALA A 833 8.36 24.31 -26.87
C ALA A 833 9.19 24.39 -25.58
N LYS A 834 9.15 25.55 -24.95
CA LYS A 834 9.80 25.81 -23.65
C LYS A 834 8.77 26.27 -22.64
N LEU A 835 8.93 25.83 -21.40
CA LEU A 835 8.19 26.38 -20.27
C LEU A 835 8.98 27.55 -19.69
N ASP A 836 8.59 28.76 -20.07
CA ASP A 836 9.12 29.99 -19.51
C ASP A 836 8.28 30.41 -18.30
N SER A 837 8.90 30.49 -17.12
CA SER A 837 8.22 30.86 -15.87
C SER A 837 9.03 31.87 -15.06
N VAL A 838 8.32 32.77 -14.38
CA VAL A 838 8.93 33.70 -13.42
C VAL A 838 9.31 32.91 -12.16
N ILE A 839 10.62 32.72 -11.93
CA ILE A 839 11.11 31.92 -10.80
C ILE A 839 10.64 32.45 -9.45
N ALA A 840 10.55 33.78 -9.30
CA ALA A 840 10.02 34.40 -8.10
C ALA A 840 8.60 33.90 -7.79
N ASP A 841 7.74 33.78 -8.80
CA ASP A 841 6.36 33.31 -8.60
C ASP A 841 6.33 31.82 -8.22
N VAL A 842 7.13 30.99 -8.87
CA VAL A 842 7.25 29.55 -8.54
C VAL A 842 7.65 29.37 -7.07
N VAL A 843 8.66 30.11 -6.62
CA VAL A 843 9.17 30.03 -5.24
C VAL A 843 8.17 30.62 -4.23
N MET A 844 7.71 31.85 -4.47
CA MET A 844 6.88 32.58 -3.50
C MET A 844 5.48 31.98 -3.36
N ARG A 845 4.94 31.41 -4.44
CA ARG A 845 3.64 30.73 -4.45
C ARG A 845 3.76 29.23 -4.24
N ARG A 846 4.98 28.67 -4.16
CA ARG A 846 5.26 27.24 -3.99
C ARG A 846 4.57 26.38 -5.05
N LEU A 847 4.72 26.76 -6.31
CA LEU A 847 4.13 26.00 -7.42
C LEU A 847 4.93 24.72 -7.67
N THR A 848 4.23 23.65 -8.06
CA THR A 848 4.85 22.42 -8.55
C THR A 848 4.66 22.34 -10.06
N ILE A 849 5.73 22.07 -10.81
CA ILE A 849 5.67 21.80 -12.25
C ILE A 849 6.18 20.37 -12.46
N ARG A 850 5.35 19.50 -13.03
CA ARG A 850 5.62 18.07 -13.16
C ARG A 850 5.34 17.59 -14.58
N GLY A 851 6.24 16.78 -15.13
CA GLY A 851 5.98 16.02 -16.35
C GLY A 851 5.17 14.76 -16.03
N SER A 852 4.18 14.45 -16.87
CA SER A 852 3.46 13.18 -16.80
C SER A 852 3.54 12.49 -18.16
N VAL A 853 4.23 11.35 -18.17
CA VAL A 853 4.15 10.36 -19.25
C VAL A 853 3.02 9.38 -18.90
N MET A 854 2.49 8.66 -19.90
CA MET A 854 1.36 7.72 -19.79
C MET A 854 1.28 6.96 -18.45
N GLY A 855 0.07 6.53 -18.07
CA GLY A 855 -0.17 5.69 -16.90
C GLY A 855 0.39 4.26 -16.99
N ASP A 856 0.60 3.67 -15.81
CA ASP A 856 1.04 2.29 -15.64
C ASP A 856 -0.11 1.27 -15.85
N ARG A 857 0.12 -0.01 -15.52
CA ARG A 857 -0.91 -1.07 -15.61
C ARG A 857 -2.13 -0.81 -14.73
N LEU A 858 -1.96 -0.25 -13.53
CA LEU A 858 -3.08 0.06 -12.64
C LEU A 858 -3.86 1.26 -13.17
N ASP A 859 -3.16 2.32 -13.57
CA ASP A 859 -3.78 3.50 -14.20
C ASP A 859 -4.60 3.10 -15.45
N THR A 860 -4.10 2.11 -16.20
CA THR A 860 -4.81 1.52 -17.35
C THR A 860 -6.14 0.90 -16.94
N ALA A 861 -6.13 0.04 -15.90
CA ALA A 861 -7.31 -0.65 -15.44
C ALA A 861 -8.35 0.33 -14.87
N GLU A 862 -7.90 1.30 -14.07
CA GLU A 862 -8.76 2.34 -13.51
C GLU A 862 -9.39 3.20 -14.61
N ALA A 863 -8.61 3.65 -15.60
CA ALA A 863 -9.14 4.44 -16.72
C ALA A 863 -10.23 3.69 -17.50
N LEU A 864 -10.00 2.41 -17.83
CA LEU A 864 -11.00 1.57 -18.49
C LEU A 864 -12.24 1.33 -17.61
N ASP A 865 -12.10 1.27 -16.30
CA ASP A 865 -13.24 1.13 -15.37
C ASP A 865 -14.18 2.35 -15.40
N PHE A 866 -13.66 3.58 -15.51
CA PHE A 866 -14.51 4.76 -15.70
C PHE A 866 -15.35 4.68 -16.99
N VAL A 867 -14.78 4.10 -18.05
CA VAL A 867 -15.48 3.87 -19.32
C VAL A 867 -16.51 2.75 -19.17
N ALA A 868 -16.15 1.66 -18.50
CA ALA A 868 -17.06 0.54 -18.20
C ALA A 868 -18.28 1.01 -17.39
N ARG A 869 -18.08 1.95 -16.46
CA ARG A 869 -19.16 2.58 -15.68
C ARG A 869 -19.94 3.67 -16.44
N GLY A 870 -19.61 3.92 -17.71
CA GLY A 870 -20.28 4.91 -18.55
C GLY A 870 -20.01 6.36 -18.16
N LEU A 871 -18.99 6.62 -17.32
CA LEU A 871 -18.64 7.97 -16.85
C LEU A 871 -17.76 8.73 -17.85
N VAL A 872 -17.07 8.00 -18.72
CA VAL A 872 -16.22 8.56 -19.77
C VAL A 872 -16.57 7.87 -21.09
N LYS A 873 -16.84 8.67 -22.12
CA LYS A 873 -17.11 8.21 -23.48
C LYS A 873 -16.22 8.96 -24.46
N CYS A 874 -15.49 8.24 -25.29
CA CYS A 874 -14.67 8.82 -26.33
C CYS A 874 -15.51 9.14 -27.58
N ILE A 875 -15.32 10.33 -28.12
CA ILE A 875 -15.92 10.74 -29.40
C ILE A 875 -14.94 10.34 -30.51
N VAL A 876 -15.37 9.39 -31.34
CA VAL A 876 -14.55 8.77 -32.38
C VAL A 876 -15.15 8.98 -33.76
N GLU A 877 -14.30 9.22 -34.75
CA GLU A 877 -14.60 9.06 -36.18
C GLU A 877 -13.90 7.80 -36.69
N GLU A 878 -14.66 6.89 -37.30
CA GLU A 878 -14.15 5.61 -37.82
C GLU A 878 -13.74 5.73 -39.29
N TYR A 879 -12.58 5.16 -39.64
CA TYR A 879 -12.07 5.05 -41.01
C TYR A 879 -11.48 3.66 -41.27
N PRO A 880 -11.41 3.19 -42.53
CA PRO A 880 -10.67 1.98 -42.86
C PRO A 880 -9.16 2.21 -42.70
N LEU A 881 -8.38 1.15 -42.44
CA LEU A 881 -6.91 1.23 -42.35
C LEU A 881 -6.29 1.93 -43.58
N SER A 882 -6.84 1.69 -44.78
CA SER A 882 -6.38 2.29 -46.05
C SER A 882 -6.46 3.82 -46.10
N ALA A 883 -7.25 4.45 -45.21
CA ALA A 883 -7.38 5.90 -45.12
C ALA A 883 -6.28 6.58 -44.29
N LEU A 884 -5.34 5.84 -43.70
CA LEU A 884 -4.33 6.39 -42.78
C LEU A 884 -3.54 7.57 -43.37
N ASN A 885 -3.21 7.57 -44.65
CA ASN A 885 -2.54 8.72 -45.29
C ASN A 885 -3.40 9.99 -45.32
N ASP A 886 -4.72 9.85 -45.55
CA ASP A 886 -5.66 10.97 -45.50
C ASP A 886 -5.84 11.47 -44.06
N VAL A 887 -5.97 10.54 -43.10
CA VAL A 887 -6.00 10.85 -41.67
C VAL A 887 -4.78 11.67 -41.26
N TYR A 888 -3.57 11.25 -41.65
CA TYR A 888 -2.34 12.02 -41.40
C TYR A 888 -2.35 13.41 -42.07
N SER A 889 -2.92 13.52 -43.27
CA SER A 889 -3.09 14.82 -43.95
C SER A 889 -4.01 15.76 -43.16
N ARG A 890 -5.14 15.26 -42.66
CA ARG A 890 -6.09 16.02 -41.83
C ARG A 890 -5.52 16.38 -40.47
N MET A 891 -4.75 15.48 -39.85
CA MET A 891 -4.05 15.77 -38.59
C MET A 891 -3.10 16.96 -38.73
N ARG A 892 -2.31 17.03 -39.81
CA ARG A 892 -1.42 18.18 -40.08
C ARG A 892 -2.17 19.50 -40.20
N LYS A 893 -3.38 19.48 -40.76
CA LYS A 893 -4.22 20.68 -40.95
C LYS A 893 -4.96 21.07 -39.67
N GLY A 894 -5.08 20.17 -38.69
CA GLY A 894 -5.88 20.38 -37.48
C GLY A 894 -7.38 20.21 -37.71
N ASP A 895 -7.79 19.51 -38.77
CA ASP A 895 -9.19 19.35 -39.19
C ASP A 895 -9.97 18.26 -38.42
N ILE A 896 -9.39 17.69 -37.36
CA ILE A 896 -9.96 16.56 -36.61
C ILE A 896 -10.49 17.04 -35.27
N ALA A 897 -11.79 16.84 -35.04
CA ALA A 897 -12.42 17.01 -33.74
C ALA A 897 -12.54 15.63 -33.06
N GLY A 898 -12.10 15.50 -31.80
CA GLY A 898 -12.13 14.22 -31.08
C GLY A 898 -11.00 13.28 -31.46
N ARG A 899 -11.31 12.00 -31.71
CA ARG A 899 -10.34 10.92 -31.96
C ARG A 899 -10.63 10.17 -33.26
N ILE A 900 -9.58 9.72 -33.93
CA ILE A 900 -9.70 8.83 -35.08
C ILE A 900 -9.55 7.40 -34.61
N LEU A 901 -10.39 6.53 -35.17
CA LEU A 901 -10.34 5.09 -35.00
C LEU A 901 -10.21 4.43 -36.38
N LEU A 902 -9.27 3.51 -36.53
CA LEU A 902 -9.14 2.70 -37.73
C LEU A 902 -9.76 1.32 -37.52
N ASN A 903 -10.48 0.86 -38.52
CA ASN A 903 -10.88 -0.54 -38.66
C ASN A 903 -9.75 -1.34 -39.30
N THR A 904 -9.20 -2.31 -38.58
CA THR A 904 -8.16 -3.22 -39.08
C THR A 904 -8.69 -4.60 -39.44
N ALA A 905 -9.95 -4.92 -39.11
CA ALA A 905 -10.56 -6.22 -39.38
C ALA A 905 -11.15 -6.36 -40.80
N GLU A 906 -11.02 -5.34 -41.66
CA GLU A 906 -11.51 -5.34 -43.06
C GLU A 906 -10.63 -6.13 -44.03
#